data_AF-B3LHC9-F1
#
_entry.id   AF-B3LHC9-F1
#
_cell.length_a   1.000
_cell.length_b   1.000
_cell.length_c   1.000
_cell.angle_alpha   90.00
_cell.angle_beta   90.00
_cell.angle_gamma   90.00
#
_symmetry.space_group_name_H-M   'P 1'
#
loop_
_entity.id
_entity.type
_entity.pdbx_description
1 polymer ?
#
loop_
_entity_poly.entity_id
_entity_poly.type
_entity_poly.pdbx_seq_one_letter_code
_entity_poly.pdbx_strand_id
1 'polypeptide(L)'
;MYNEQVNSGKSIKEKERYLDALLKILKDNPVTLKEIGWDLPKGLLQFFSRKNINVNIHLVFSPLVSSVMECFNELAINGNPKECLLTACELVSTLHIVLTETGDSDEENEDLNDSNRNDASNITDELSVITPEIGQYMANNTVEFIPNLKIYVLFEFMSLLLKRVDTLYPSKFLAMVTSAIIKYVTTNVQAMDDPHFILRIVYNFCTNYSPAQPSASLTDGISTNDLEKIHDDESALQKKLLANLSVFVISNCLKNHPGNIDKIYFKTLMHKKTDENEIDASVLQTCHQYYEYVTSLDVHMKELLEKCLVESRSIYNSLLMNPAASTPEFKEEINQLVYEVSYAYQIKKLADEKNLELDQYGVVILSAIHYSKNGTHLLPQIDIQSAIYLYLRCTTASLFSEIYENKFLESSVRYWLWVSTTETSTEKIKCALQELPGHITTAFLQMLLMKTCNESNNDTKLTEITLLRRLLYLMPESTSFTFIFETLLHCPYITAKIAVLDILRDMMIRSPEAANRDETVGLIEQQNPGNTANSVPIMPTLPPRPYITINEDRMASIHSIALICFSAAKQKKRTQGDLLLVLTYMKFFVSLRNKWDLGLLTLINKEISESFQGEGEPELAFINISNNTLGEYIEEMNIRS
;
A
#
# COMPACT_ATOMS: atom_id res chain seq x y z
N MET A 1 30.96 -19.21 -21.84
CA MET A 1 31.23 -20.21 -22.90
C MET A 1 31.13 -21.67 -22.45
N TYR A 2 32.02 -22.24 -21.61
CA TYR A 2 31.95 -23.69 -21.29
C TYR A 2 30.82 -24.06 -20.32
N ASN A 3 30.55 -23.22 -19.29
CA ASN A 3 29.41 -23.39 -18.39
C ASN A 3 28.07 -23.39 -19.15
N GLU A 4 27.91 -22.45 -20.09
CA GLU A 4 26.71 -22.31 -20.93
C GLU A 4 26.47 -23.57 -21.77
N GLN A 5 27.51 -24.09 -22.42
CA GLN A 5 27.45 -25.31 -23.23
C GLN A 5 27.10 -26.56 -22.41
N VAL A 6 27.66 -26.69 -21.21
CA VAL A 6 27.32 -27.80 -20.30
C VAL A 6 25.89 -27.66 -19.80
N ASN A 7 25.45 -26.43 -19.54
CA ASN A 7 24.13 -26.15 -19.04
C ASN A 7 23.02 -26.42 -20.08
N SER A 8 23.28 -26.12 -21.35
CA SER A 8 22.30 -26.34 -22.44
C SER A 8 22.25 -27.78 -22.94
N GLY A 9 23.40 -28.48 -23.02
CA GLY A 9 23.50 -29.75 -23.77
C GLY A 9 23.58 -31.04 -22.97
N LYS A 10 23.69 -31.01 -21.62
CA LYS A 10 23.93 -32.22 -20.81
C LYS A 10 22.79 -32.61 -19.88
N SER A 11 22.76 -33.89 -19.48
CA SER A 11 21.82 -34.40 -18.47
C SER A 11 22.09 -33.82 -17.07
N ILE A 12 21.09 -33.85 -16.18
CA ILE A 12 21.23 -33.33 -14.79
C ILE A 12 22.40 -34.00 -14.05
N LYS A 13 22.55 -35.32 -14.18
CA LYS A 13 23.66 -36.07 -13.53
C LYS A 13 25.03 -35.68 -14.07
N GLU A 14 25.13 -35.31 -15.34
CA GLU A 14 26.39 -34.84 -15.93
C GLU A 14 26.71 -33.41 -15.51
N LYS A 15 25.69 -32.55 -15.34
CA LYS A 15 25.83 -31.22 -14.77
C LYS A 15 26.31 -31.27 -13.32
N GLU A 16 25.76 -32.17 -12.51
CA GLU A 16 26.23 -32.43 -11.14
C GLU A 16 27.70 -32.85 -11.12
N ARG A 17 28.08 -33.87 -11.90
CA ARG A 17 29.48 -34.32 -12.01
C ARG A 17 30.43 -33.22 -12.48
N TYR A 18 29.96 -32.36 -13.39
CA TYR A 18 30.72 -31.20 -13.84
C TYR A 18 30.96 -30.19 -12.71
N LEU A 19 29.92 -29.85 -11.95
CA LEU A 19 30.02 -28.93 -10.82
C LEU A 19 30.91 -29.47 -9.71
N ASP A 20 30.85 -30.78 -9.42
CA ASP A 20 31.73 -31.41 -8.44
C ASP A 20 33.20 -31.39 -8.88
N ALA A 21 33.46 -31.65 -10.16
CA ALA A 21 34.79 -31.55 -10.73
C ALA A 21 35.30 -30.10 -10.71
N LEU A 22 34.44 -29.14 -11.07
CA LEU A 22 34.75 -27.71 -10.99
C LEU A 22 35.09 -27.30 -9.56
N LEU A 23 34.25 -27.68 -8.58
CA LEU A 23 34.47 -27.39 -7.17
C LEU A 23 35.82 -27.92 -6.68
N LYS A 24 36.20 -29.14 -7.06
CA LYS A 24 37.51 -29.69 -6.72
C LYS A 24 38.65 -28.84 -7.30
N ILE A 25 38.54 -28.45 -8.57
CA ILE A 25 39.52 -27.56 -9.21
C ILE A 25 39.59 -26.21 -8.48
N LEU A 26 38.45 -25.68 -8.04
CA LEU A 26 38.41 -24.42 -7.29
C LEU A 26 39.16 -24.52 -5.95
N LYS A 27 38.95 -25.62 -5.20
CA LYS A 27 39.63 -25.89 -3.93
C LYS A 27 41.14 -26.06 -4.11
N ASP A 28 41.56 -26.70 -5.20
CA ASP A 28 42.98 -27.00 -5.45
C ASP A 28 43.79 -25.78 -5.95
N ASN A 29 43.14 -24.69 -6.39
CA ASN A 29 43.82 -23.56 -7.07
C ASN A 29 43.47 -22.17 -6.51
N PRO A 30 43.66 -21.90 -5.20
CA PRO A 30 43.23 -20.65 -4.56
C PRO A 30 43.91 -19.39 -5.12
N VAL A 31 45.16 -19.49 -5.60
CA VAL A 31 45.89 -18.36 -6.20
C VAL A 31 45.20 -17.89 -7.48
N THR A 32 44.82 -18.83 -8.35
CA THR A 32 44.11 -18.53 -9.60
C THR A 32 42.72 -17.96 -9.32
N LEU A 33 42.02 -18.48 -8.30
CA LEU A 33 40.72 -17.92 -7.88
C LEU A 33 40.82 -16.46 -7.49
N LYS A 34 41.89 -16.09 -6.79
CA LYS A 34 42.14 -14.70 -6.39
C LYS A 34 42.31 -13.78 -7.59
N GLU A 35 42.94 -14.24 -8.68
CA GLU A 35 43.21 -13.40 -9.84
C GLU A 35 42.01 -13.27 -10.79
N ILE A 36 41.32 -14.38 -11.08
CA ILE A 36 40.31 -14.43 -12.16
C ILE A 36 38.98 -15.06 -11.76
N GLY A 37 38.80 -15.46 -10.49
CA GLY A 37 37.59 -16.15 -10.04
C GLY A 37 36.31 -15.31 -10.10
N TRP A 38 36.43 -13.98 -10.20
CA TRP A 38 35.30 -13.05 -10.24
C TRP A 38 34.42 -13.18 -11.50
N ASP A 39 34.89 -13.82 -12.58
CA ASP A 39 34.09 -14.02 -13.81
C ASP A 39 33.15 -15.26 -13.72
N LEU A 40 33.43 -16.19 -12.80
CA LEU A 40 32.69 -17.44 -12.65
C LEU A 40 31.22 -17.31 -12.17
N PRO A 41 30.85 -16.38 -11.27
CA PRO A 41 29.49 -16.26 -10.74
C PRO A 41 28.40 -16.19 -11.82
N LYS A 42 28.64 -15.47 -12.93
CA LYS A 42 27.68 -15.32 -14.03
C LYS A 42 27.29 -16.67 -14.63
N GLY A 43 28.28 -17.52 -14.90
CA GLY A 43 28.04 -18.86 -15.44
C GLY A 43 27.44 -19.82 -14.42
N LEU A 44 27.80 -19.69 -13.13
CA LEU A 44 27.24 -20.52 -12.06
C LEU A 44 25.74 -20.26 -11.84
N LEU A 45 25.29 -19.00 -11.91
CA LEU A 45 23.86 -18.67 -11.76
C LEU A 45 22.98 -19.28 -12.85
N GLN A 46 23.51 -19.54 -14.04
CA GLN A 46 22.72 -20.12 -15.14
C GLN A 46 22.30 -21.57 -14.85
N PHE A 47 23.01 -22.26 -13.96
CA PHE A 47 22.61 -23.60 -13.51
C PHE A 47 21.30 -23.57 -12.71
N PHE A 48 20.94 -22.42 -12.12
CA PHE A 48 19.60 -22.21 -11.56
C PHE A 48 18.62 -21.90 -12.70
N SER A 49 18.01 -22.96 -13.22
CA SER A 49 16.99 -22.89 -14.27
C SER A 49 15.86 -23.87 -13.95
N ARG A 50 14.66 -23.59 -14.49
CA ARG A 50 13.51 -24.52 -14.38
C ARG A 50 13.81 -25.90 -14.97
N LYS A 51 14.70 -25.97 -15.98
CA LYS A 51 15.15 -27.23 -16.61
C LYS A 51 16.01 -28.09 -15.67
N ASN A 52 16.69 -27.47 -14.72
CA ASN A 52 17.66 -28.14 -13.86
C ASN A 52 17.14 -28.41 -12.44
N ILE A 53 16.15 -27.65 -11.98
CA ILE A 53 15.66 -27.70 -10.60
C ILE A 53 14.21 -28.16 -10.59
N ASN A 54 13.96 -29.26 -9.87
CA ASN A 54 12.61 -29.68 -9.56
C ASN A 54 12.06 -28.86 -8.39
N VAL A 55 11.16 -27.93 -8.68
CA VAL A 55 10.52 -27.03 -7.70
C VAL A 55 9.62 -27.76 -6.69
N ASN A 56 9.25 -29.01 -6.95
CA ASN A 56 8.41 -29.81 -6.06
C ASN A 56 9.21 -30.59 -5.00
N ILE A 57 10.54 -30.53 -5.07
CA ILE A 57 11.43 -31.21 -4.13
C ILE A 57 12.11 -30.16 -3.25
N HIS A 58 12.23 -30.47 -1.96
CA HIS A 58 12.96 -29.60 -1.03
C HIS A 58 14.41 -29.40 -1.49
N LEU A 59 14.86 -28.15 -1.57
CA LEU A 59 16.14 -27.75 -2.18
C LEU A 59 17.37 -28.45 -1.59
N VAL A 60 17.32 -28.82 -0.31
CA VAL A 60 18.40 -29.58 0.37
C VAL A 60 18.68 -30.92 -0.30
N PHE A 61 17.71 -31.50 -1.01
CA PHE A 61 17.88 -32.75 -1.74
C PHE A 61 18.29 -32.56 -3.20
N SER A 62 18.58 -31.33 -3.64
CA SER A 62 19.08 -31.04 -4.98
C SER A 62 20.62 -30.95 -4.95
N PRO A 63 21.34 -32.00 -5.39
CA PRO A 63 22.80 -31.98 -5.39
C PRO A 63 23.35 -30.84 -6.25
N LEU A 64 22.69 -30.56 -7.37
CA LEU A 64 23.05 -29.44 -8.25
C LEU A 64 23.02 -28.10 -7.52
N VAL A 65 21.99 -27.83 -6.72
CA VAL A 65 21.90 -26.56 -5.96
C VAL A 65 22.99 -26.49 -4.90
N SER A 66 23.22 -27.60 -4.18
CA SER A 66 24.32 -27.70 -3.22
C SER A 66 25.69 -27.45 -3.85
N SER A 67 26.01 -28.09 -4.98
CA SER A 67 27.31 -27.93 -5.65
C SER A 67 27.51 -26.49 -6.15
N VAL A 68 26.47 -25.82 -6.68
CA VAL A 68 26.56 -24.40 -7.06
C VAL A 68 26.82 -23.52 -5.82
N MET A 69 26.10 -23.75 -4.72
CA MET A 69 26.30 -23.01 -3.46
C MET A 69 27.71 -23.19 -2.91
N GLU A 70 28.25 -24.42 -2.97
CA GLU A 70 29.62 -24.70 -2.56
C GLU A 70 30.65 -23.99 -3.46
N CYS A 71 30.42 -23.93 -4.78
CA CYS A 71 31.28 -23.14 -5.67
C CYS A 71 31.25 -21.65 -5.30
N PHE A 72 30.08 -21.07 -5.03
CA PHE A 72 29.97 -19.68 -4.57
C PHE A 72 30.69 -19.45 -3.24
N ASN A 73 30.61 -20.40 -2.30
CA ASN A 73 31.33 -20.31 -1.03
C ASN A 73 32.86 -20.32 -1.23
N GLU A 74 33.38 -21.21 -2.09
CA GLU A 74 34.81 -21.23 -2.42
C GLU A 74 35.28 -19.93 -3.08
N LEU A 75 34.47 -19.34 -3.96
CA LEU A 75 34.74 -18.01 -4.53
C LEU A 75 34.70 -16.93 -3.46
N ALA A 76 33.78 -17.01 -2.51
CA ALA A 76 33.65 -16.05 -1.42
C ALA A 76 34.86 -16.08 -0.48
N ILE A 77 35.49 -17.24 -0.30
CA ILE A 77 36.65 -17.45 0.57
C ILE A 77 37.96 -17.09 -0.14
N ASN A 78 38.14 -17.55 -1.39
CA ASN A 78 39.43 -17.50 -2.09
C ASN A 78 39.51 -16.43 -3.17
N GLY A 79 38.39 -15.96 -3.71
CA GLY A 79 38.33 -14.92 -4.73
C GLY A 79 38.78 -13.55 -4.22
N ASN A 80 39.13 -12.65 -5.15
CA ASN A 80 39.38 -11.24 -4.83
C ASN A 80 38.06 -10.59 -4.38
N PRO A 81 37.98 -10.12 -3.12
CA PRO A 81 36.71 -9.68 -2.56
C PRO A 81 36.15 -8.43 -3.25
N LYS A 82 36.99 -7.55 -3.81
CA LYS A 82 36.54 -6.30 -4.45
C LYS A 82 35.93 -6.56 -5.82
N GLU A 83 36.61 -7.33 -6.66
CA GLU A 83 36.13 -7.67 -8.00
C GLU A 83 34.91 -8.60 -7.94
N CYS A 84 34.93 -9.60 -7.04
CA CYS A 84 33.78 -10.48 -6.85
C CYS A 84 32.54 -9.71 -6.37
N LEU A 85 32.72 -8.70 -5.52
CA LEU A 85 31.60 -7.87 -5.04
C LEU A 85 31.03 -7.02 -6.16
N LEU A 86 31.88 -6.42 -7.00
CA LEU A 86 31.46 -5.69 -8.19
C LEU A 86 30.60 -6.57 -9.12
N THR A 87 31.08 -7.78 -9.42
CA THR A 87 30.33 -8.74 -10.24
C THR A 87 29.02 -9.13 -9.57
N ALA A 88 29.00 -9.37 -8.25
CA ALA A 88 27.77 -9.68 -7.53
C ALA A 88 26.74 -8.53 -7.62
N CYS A 89 27.18 -7.29 -7.43
CA CYS A 89 26.33 -6.10 -7.58
C CYS A 89 25.78 -5.94 -9.01
N GLU A 90 26.58 -6.23 -10.04
CA GLU A 90 26.14 -6.21 -11.43
C GLU A 90 25.07 -7.27 -11.69
N LEU A 91 25.27 -8.50 -11.19
CA LEU A 91 24.33 -9.61 -11.33
C LEU A 91 23.00 -9.34 -10.61
N VAL A 92 23.05 -8.78 -9.39
CA VAL A 92 21.85 -8.34 -8.67
C VAL A 92 21.09 -7.27 -9.46
N SER A 93 21.82 -6.28 -9.96
CA SER A 93 21.25 -5.14 -10.70
C SER A 93 20.61 -5.49 -12.04
N THR A 94 20.93 -6.65 -12.60
CA THR A 94 20.48 -7.12 -13.93
C THR A 94 19.51 -8.29 -13.84
N LEU A 95 19.21 -8.77 -12.62
CA LEU A 95 18.28 -9.86 -12.42
C LEU A 95 16.84 -9.36 -12.60
N HIS A 96 16.07 -10.03 -13.46
CA HIS A 96 14.68 -9.72 -13.77
C HIS A 96 13.74 -10.88 -13.44
N ILE A 97 12.58 -10.59 -12.86
CA ILE A 97 11.44 -11.51 -12.75
C ILE A 97 10.69 -11.46 -14.08
N VAL A 98 10.68 -12.58 -14.81
CA VAL A 98 10.04 -12.69 -16.12
C VAL A 98 8.64 -13.25 -15.93
N LEU A 99 7.61 -12.43 -16.16
CA LEU A 99 6.19 -12.77 -15.98
C LEU A 99 5.61 -13.64 -17.11
N THR A 100 6.27 -13.69 -18.28
CA THR A 100 5.75 -14.37 -19.47
C THR A 100 6.32 -15.78 -19.62
N GLU A 101 5.44 -16.78 -19.49
CA GLU A 101 5.58 -18.03 -20.24
C GLU A 101 5.22 -17.79 -21.71
N THR A 102 6.20 -17.36 -22.48
CA THR A 102 6.40 -17.90 -23.82
C THR A 102 7.81 -18.46 -23.80
N GLY A 103 7.91 -19.76 -24.04
CA GLY A 103 9.17 -20.51 -23.92
C GLY A 103 10.34 -19.77 -24.55
N ASP A 104 11.49 -19.88 -23.89
CA ASP A 104 12.83 -19.71 -24.45
C ASP A 104 12.85 -19.02 -25.82
N SER A 105 12.91 -17.68 -25.83
CA SER A 105 13.60 -17.03 -26.95
C SER A 105 15.09 -17.20 -26.71
N ASP A 106 15.57 -18.40 -27.02
CA ASP A 106 16.86 -18.69 -27.66
C ASP A 106 16.87 -20.19 -28.03
N GLU A 107 16.43 -20.42 -29.26
CA GLU A 107 16.80 -21.49 -30.21
C GLU A 107 16.46 -22.97 -29.91
N GLU A 108 15.88 -23.60 -30.94
CA GLU A 108 15.72 -25.04 -31.20
C GLU A 108 14.52 -25.77 -30.55
N ASN A 109 13.35 -25.60 -31.17
CA ASN A 109 12.32 -26.64 -31.22
C ASN A 109 12.77 -27.75 -32.18
N GLU A 110 13.31 -28.86 -31.68
CA GLU A 110 13.19 -30.17 -32.34
C GLU A 110 13.03 -31.27 -31.29
N ASP A 111 11.92 -32.00 -31.43
CA ASP A 111 11.68 -33.40 -31.05
C ASP A 111 11.99 -33.87 -29.62
N LEU A 112 10.94 -34.03 -28.80
CA LEU A 112 10.78 -35.21 -27.92
C LEU A 112 9.29 -35.49 -27.64
N ASN A 113 8.59 -35.99 -28.65
CA ASN A 113 7.46 -36.90 -28.45
C ASN A 113 8.04 -38.32 -28.43
N ASP A 114 8.35 -38.91 -27.27
CA ASP A 114 8.00 -40.31 -27.00
C ASP A 114 8.21 -40.76 -25.54
N SER A 115 7.24 -41.56 -25.08
CA SER A 115 7.35 -42.65 -24.10
C SER A 115 8.15 -42.46 -22.79
N ASN A 116 7.43 -42.29 -21.66
CA ASN A 116 7.34 -43.32 -20.62
C ASN A 116 6.44 -42.86 -19.46
N ARG A 117 5.14 -43.16 -19.61
CA ARG A 117 4.28 -43.47 -18.46
C ARG A 117 4.75 -44.81 -17.90
N ASN A 118 5.08 -44.81 -16.60
CA ASN A 118 5.07 -45.93 -15.65
C ASN A 118 6.37 -45.91 -14.83
N ASP A 119 6.28 -45.33 -13.63
CA ASP A 119 6.80 -45.94 -12.39
C ASP A 119 6.49 -44.99 -11.22
N ALA A 120 5.21 -44.94 -10.89
CA ALA A 120 4.73 -44.41 -9.62
C ALA A 120 4.16 -45.58 -8.82
N SER A 121 5.03 -46.31 -8.13
CA SER A 121 4.63 -47.13 -6.99
C SER A 121 5.81 -47.39 -6.07
N ASN A 122 5.61 -47.07 -4.80
CA ASN A 122 6.39 -47.48 -3.63
C ASN A 122 7.58 -46.59 -3.26
N ILE A 123 7.32 -45.54 -2.49
CA ILE A 123 7.90 -45.36 -1.15
C ILE A 123 6.78 -44.81 -0.26
N THR A 124 6.44 -45.60 0.74
CA THR A 124 5.35 -45.48 1.71
C THR A 124 5.62 -44.42 2.77
N ASP A 125 4.57 -43.66 3.08
CA ASP A 125 4.08 -43.32 4.43
C ASP A 125 5.11 -43.40 5.57
N GLU A 126 5.75 -42.26 5.88
CA GLU A 126 6.19 -41.93 7.25
C GLU A 126 6.65 -40.47 7.45
N LEU A 127 6.72 -39.63 6.40
CA LEU A 127 7.16 -38.22 6.50
C LEU A 127 6.04 -37.16 6.43
N SER A 128 4.77 -37.56 6.44
CA SER A 128 3.62 -36.66 6.25
C SER A 128 3.24 -35.80 7.47
N VAL A 129 4.03 -35.81 8.55
CA VAL A 129 3.65 -35.17 9.83
C VAL A 129 4.39 -33.83 10.10
N ILE A 130 5.35 -33.41 9.26
CA ILE A 130 6.12 -32.15 9.49
C ILE A 130 5.96 -31.12 8.34
N THR A 131 5.23 -31.44 7.28
CA THR A 131 5.30 -30.72 5.98
C THR A 131 4.01 -30.06 5.44
N PRO A 132 3.11 -29.41 6.22
CA PRO A 132 2.04 -28.62 5.59
C PRO A 132 2.54 -27.25 5.07
N GLU A 133 3.36 -26.53 5.85
CA GLU A 133 3.63 -25.11 5.58
C GLU A 133 4.62 -24.86 4.42
N ILE A 134 5.63 -25.72 4.25
CA ILE A 134 6.64 -25.54 3.19
C ILE A 134 6.10 -25.94 1.81
N GLY A 135 5.19 -26.92 1.74
CA GLY A 135 4.58 -27.37 0.48
C GLY A 135 3.60 -26.35 -0.10
N GLN A 136 2.96 -25.55 0.75
CA GLN A 136 1.95 -24.57 0.36
C GLN A 136 2.58 -23.27 -0.18
N TYR A 137 3.77 -22.89 0.30
CA TYR A 137 4.52 -21.73 -0.20
C TYR A 137 5.04 -21.92 -1.64
N MET A 138 5.50 -23.12 -2.00
CA MET A 138 6.08 -23.38 -3.32
C MET A 138 5.05 -23.57 -4.43
N ALA A 139 3.83 -24.02 -4.11
CA ALA A 139 2.78 -24.25 -5.10
C ALA A 139 2.24 -22.94 -5.71
N ASN A 140 2.29 -21.82 -4.96
CA ASN A 140 1.70 -20.56 -5.39
C ASN A 140 2.67 -19.63 -6.15
N ASN A 141 4.00 -19.85 -6.07
CA ASN A 141 4.98 -18.85 -6.53
C ASN A 141 6.08 -19.40 -7.46
N THR A 142 5.69 -20.23 -8.43
CA THR A 142 6.60 -20.90 -9.38
C THR A 142 7.34 -19.93 -10.33
N VAL A 143 6.83 -18.72 -10.52
CA VAL A 143 7.44 -17.67 -11.35
C VAL A 143 8.64 -17.05 -10.64
N GLU A 144 8.48 -16.72 -9.36
CA GLU A 144 9.53 -16.07 -8.59
C GLU A 144 10.57 -17.04 -8.04
N PHE A 145 10.27 -18.33 -7.95
CA PHE A 145 11.15 -19.30 -7.29
C PHE A 145 12.61 -19.26 -7.79
N ILE A 146 12.84 -19.28 -9.10
CA ILE A 146 14.20 -19.27 -9.67
C ILE A 146 14.90 -17.92 -9.46
N PRO A 147 14.28 -16.77 -9.78
CA PRO A 147 14.80 -15.45 -9.38
C PRO A 147 15.12 -15.35 -7.88
N ASN A 148 14.23 -15.83 -7.01
CA ASN A 148 14.38 -15.82 -5.56
C ASN A 148 15.56 -16.69 -5.09
N LEU A 149 15.79 -17.84 -5.74
CA LEU A 149 16.99 -18.63 -5.47
C LEU A 149 18.26 -17.89 -5.91
N LYS A 150 18.28 -17.30 -7.11
CA LYS A 150 19.44 -16.55 -7.63
C LYS A 150 19.78 -15.37 -6.73
N ILE A 151 18.78 -14.57 -6.34
CA ILE A 151 18.99 -13.41 -5.47
C ILE A 151 19.45 -13.85 -4.08
N TYR A 152 18.95 -14.98 -3.56
CA TYR A 152 19.39 -15.54 -2.29
C TYR A 152 20.90 -15.80 -2.26
N VAL A 153 21.39 -16.53 -3.26
CA VAL A 153 22.81 -16.86 -3.38
C VAL A 153 23.65 -15.59 -3.51
N LEU A 154 23.21 -14.61 -4.29
CA LEU A 154 23.91 -13.35 -4.47
C LEU A 154 23.98 -12.53 -3.19
N PHE A 155 22.92 -12.50 -2.38
CA PHE A 155 22.91 -11.78 -1.09
C PHE A 155 23.85 -12.41 -0.06
N GLU A 156 23.87 -13.74 0.04
CA GLU A 156 24.83 -14.45 0.88
C GLU A 156 26.27 -14.20 0.39
N PHE A 157 26.49 -14.24 -0.93
CA PHE A 157 27.79 -13.97 -1.53
C PHE A 157 28.27 -12.54 -1.22
N MET A 158 27.44 -11.51 -1.44
CA MET A 158 27.77 -10.12 -1.10
C MET A 158 28.06 -9.94 0.39
N SER A 159 27.27 -10.57 1.26
CA SER A 159 27.46 -10.51 2.72
C SER A 159 28.81 -11.07 3.16
N LEU A 160 29.25 -12.18 2.56
CA LEU A 160 30.55 -12.79 2.83
C LEU A 160 31.70 -11.94 2.29
N LEU A 161 31.53 -11.36 1.11
CA LEU A 161 32.55 -10.53 0.46
C LEU A 161 32.80 -9.22 1.23
N LEU A 162 31.75 -8.54 1.69
CA LEU A 162 31.87 -7.30 2.47
C LEU A 162 32.70 -7.48 3.75
N LYS A 163 32.60 -8.64 4.41
CA LYS A 163 33.39 -9.00 5.59
C LYS A 163 34.89 -9.22 5.29
N ARG A 164 35.29 -9.29 4.02
CA ARG A 164 36.66 -9.53 3.56
C ARG A 164 37.30 -8.34 2.86
N VAL A 165 36.53 -7.30 2.49
CA VAL A 165 37.09 -6.14 1.79
C VAL A 165 37.94 -5.31 2.75
N ASP A 166 39.26 -5.38 2.58
CA ASP A 166 40.21 -4.57 3.35
C ASP A 166 40.21 -3.11 2.85
N THR A 167 39.69 -2.21 3.70
CA THR A 167 39.54 -0.78 3.41
C THR A 167 39.33 0.06 4.68
N LEU A 168 39.71 1.34 4.63
CA LEU A 168 39.34 2.35 5.63
C LEU A 168 37.93 2.92 5.41
N TYR A 169 37.34 2.74 4.22
CA TYR A 169 36.08 3.37 3.81
C TYR A 169 35.04 2.31 3.39
N PRO A 170 34.60 1.43 4.29
CA PRO A 170 33.65 0.35 3.98
C PRO A 170 32.30 0.88 3.45
N SER A 171 31.88 2.09 3.83
CA SER A 171 30.67 2.74 3.34
C SER A 171 30.59 2.83 1.82
N LYS A 172 31.73 2.97 1.12
CA LYS A 172 31.79 2.99 -0.35
C LYS A 172 31.29 1.69 -0.97
N PHE A 173 31.68 0.55 -0.40
CA PHE A 173 31.28 -0.76 -0.88
C PHE A 173 29.86 -1.09 -0.45
N LEU A 174 29.48 -0.70 0.77
CA LEU A 174 28.10 -0.79 1.21
C LEU A 174 27.15 0.02 0.29
N ALA A 175 27.52 1.25 -0.07
CA ALA A 175 26.71 2.09 -0.97
C ALA A 175 26.54 1.47 -2.36
N MET A 176 27.55 0.76 -2.86
CA MET A 176 27.46 0.02 -4.12
C MET A 176 26.46 -1.13 -4.01
N VAL A 177 26.50 -1.89 -2.92
CA VAL A 177 25.57 -3.00 -2.67
C VAL A 177 24.15 -2.48 -2.47
N THR A 178 23.95 -1.44 -1.66
CA THR A 178 22.62 -0.85 -1.44
C THR A 178 22.04 -0.33 -2.76
N SER A 179 22.85 0.30 -3.61
CA SER A 179 22.43 0.77 -4.94
C SER A 179 22.01 -0.38 -5.85
N ALA A 180 22.74 -1.50 -5.84
CA ALA A 180 22.37 -2.69 -6.60
C ALA A 180 21.03 -3.29 -6.13
N ILE A 181 20.83 -3.36 -4.81
CA ILE A 181 19.57 -3.84 -4.21
C ILE A 181 18.40 -2.91 -4.55
N ILE A 182 18.59 -1.59 -4.43
CA ILE A 182 17.59 -0.58 -4.82
C ILE A 182 17.20 -0.77 -6.29
N LYS A 183 18.18 -0.92 -7.18
CA LYS A 183 17.94 -1.17 -8.60
C LYS A 183 17.18 -2.47 -8.84
N TYR A 184 17.54 -3.55 -8.16
CA TYR A 184 16.80 -4.81 -8.24
C TYR A 184 15.33 -4.64 -7.82
N VAL A 185 15.07 -4.01 -6.67
CA VAL A 185 13.71 -3.80 -6.15
C VAL A 185 12.89 -2.94 -7.10
N THR A 186 13.40 -1.77 -7.50
CA THR A 186 12.70 -0.86 -8.44
C THR A 186 12.34 -1.52 -9.76
N THR A 187 13.23 -2.39 -10.27
CA THR A 187 13.05 -3.07 -11.55
C THR A 187 11.99 -4.17 -11.47
N ASN A 188 11.86 -4.84 -10.33
CA ASN A 188 11.09 -6.06 -10.19
C ASN A 188 9.80 -5.91 -9.36
N VAL A 189 9.60 -4.79 -8.67
CA VAL A 189 8.45 -4.58 -7.76
C VAL A 189 7.09 -4.82 -8.42
N GLN A 190 6.94 -4.52 -9.71
CA GLN A 190 5.68 -4.71 -10.43
C GLN A 190 5.39 -6.17 -10.76
N ALA A 191 6.43 -7.00 -10.84
CA ALA A 191 6.34 -8.43 -11.11
C ALA A 191 6.37 -9.28 -9.84
N MET A 192 6.43 -8.64 -8.66
CA MET A 192 6.52 -9.28 -7.38
C MET A 192 5.13 -9.48 -6.79
N ASP A 193 4.73 -10.74 -6.65
CA ASP A 193 3.48 -11.20 -6.05
C ASP A 193 3.63 -11.31 -4.51
N ASP A 194 4.73 -11.88 -4.01
CA ASP A 194 4.99 -12.02 -2.57
C ASP A 194 6.18 -11.15 -2.10
N PRO A 195 5.93 -10.03 -1.40
CA PRO A 195 7.01 -9.18 -0.91
C PRO A 195 7.76 -9.78 0.29
N HIS A 196 7.22 -10.81 0.97
CA HIS A 196 7.78 -11.32 2.22
C HIS A 196 9.20 -11.84 2.05
N PHE A 197 9.47 -12.59 0.97
CA PHE A 197 10.80 -13.15 0.71
C PHE A 197 11.88 -12.06 0.58
N ILE A 198 11.63 -11.04 -0.24
CA ILE A 198 12.59 -9.95 -0.47
C ILE A 198 12.73 -9.06 0.76
N LEU A 199 11.63 -8.78 1.46
CA LEU A 199 11.67 -8.07 2.74
C LEU A 199 12.56 -8.82 3.75
N ARG A 200 12.40 -10.13 3.89
CA ARG A 200 13.18 -10.93 4.83
C ARG A 200 14.66 -10.99 4.47
N ILE A 201 15.00 -11.17 3.20
CA ILE A 201 16.41 -11.28 2.80
C ILE A 201 17.16 -9.96 2.95
N VAL A 202 16.53 -8.85 2.57
CA VAL A 202 17.12 -7.52 2.75
C VAL A 202 17.23 -7.19 4.23
N TYR A 203 16.23 -7.52 5.04
CA TYR A 203 16.30 -7.35 6.50
C TYR A 203 17.51 -8.09 7.08
N ASN A 204 17.66 -9.38 6.75
CA ASN A 204 18.78 -10.19 7.20
C ASN A 204 20.13 -9.63 6.76
N PHE A 205 20.24 -9.11 5.53
CA PHE A 205 21.44 -8.43 5.07
C PHE A 205 21.76 -7.21 5.94
N CYS A 206 20.77 -6.34 6.17
CA CYS A 206 20.94 -5.13 6.97
C CYS A 206 21.36 -5.44 8.41
N THR A 207 20.72 -6.41 9.07
CA THR A 207 21.00 -6.74 10.47
C THR A 207 22.33 -7.47 10.66
N ASN A 208 22.76 -8.26 9.67
CA ASN A 208 23.98 -9.07 9.75
C ASN A 208 25.20 -8.40 9.08
N TYR A 209 25.01 -7.19 8.53
CA TYR A 209 26.09 -6.42 7.94
C TYR A 209 27.16 -6.09 8.98
N SER A 210 28.40 -6.43 8.65
CA SER A 210 29.57 -6.12 9.46
C SER A 210 30.76 -5.91 8.53
N PRO A 211 31.41 -4.74 8.56
CA PRO A 211 32.58 -4.49 7.73
C PRO A 211 33.81 -5.25 8.25
N ALA A 212 34.76 -5.52 7.35
CA ALA A 212 36.08 -6.01 7.74
C ALA A 212 36.81 -4.94 8.59
N GLN A 213 37.58 -5.39 9.58
CA GLN A 213 38.51 -4.50 10.27
C GLN A 213 39.70 -4.19 9.35
N PRO A 214 40.13 -2.91 9.23
CA PRO A 214 41.22 -2.54 8.34
C PRO A 214 42.53 -3.18 8.78
N SER A 215 43.31 -3.66 7.83
CA SER A 215 44.62 -4.27 8.08
C SER A 215 45.63 -3.24 8.60
N ALA A 216 46.64 -3.72 9.34
CA ALA A 216 47.71 -2.88 9.87
C ALA A 216 48.43 -2.06 8.78
N SER A 217 48.52 -2.58 7.55
CA SER A 217 49.12 -1.90 6.41
C SER A 217 48.32 -0.68 5.93
N LEU A 218 46.99 -0.67 6.13
CA LEU A 218 46.16 0.49 5.77
C LEU A 218 46.13 1.55 6.85
N THR A 219 46.40 1.17 8.11
CA THR A 219 46.43 2.09 9.25
C THR A 219 47.82 2.66 9.51
N ASP A 220 48.87 2.14 8.85
CA ASP A 220 50.24 2.59 9.03
C ASP A 220 50.40 4.05 8.60
N GLY A 221 51.00 4.86 9.46
CA GLY A 221 51.18 6.30 9.24
C GLY A 221 49.97 7.20 9.54
N ILE A 222 48.83 6.66 10.00
CA ILE A 222 47.67 7.45 10.43
C ILE A 222 47.72 7.67 11.96
N SER A 223 47.46 8.90 12.41
CA SER A 223 47.39 9.18 13.85
C SER A 223 46.18 8.49 14.48
N THR A 224 46.26 8.13 15.78
CA THR A 224 45.15 7.47 16.47
C THR A 224 43.87 8.30 16.47
N ASN A 225 44.01 9.63 16.61
CA ASN A 225 42.87 10.56 16.60
C ASN A 225 42.21 10.66 15.22
N ASP A 226 42.99 10.66 14.14
CA ASP A 226 42.45 10.68 12.79
C ASP A 226 41.76 9.34 12.44
N LEU A 227 42.32 8.21 12.93
CA LEU A 227 41.74 6.89 12.74
C LEU A 227 40.39 6.75 13.46
N GLU A 228 40.30 7.22 14.72
CA GLU A 228 39.04 7.27 15.47
C GLU A 228 37.99 8.11 14.75
N LYS A 229 38.37 9.28 14.25
CA LYS A 229 37.46 10.13 13.48
C LYS A 229 36.95 9.46 12.20
N ILE A 230 37.84 8.82 11.44
CA ILE A 230 37.46 8.06 10.23
C ILE A 230 36.46 6.96 10.60
N HIS A 231 36.73 6.22 11.68
CA HIS A 231 35.84 5.17 12.16
C HIS A 231 34.44 5.69 12.53
N ASP A 232 34.37 6.83 13.23
CA ASP A 232 33.10 7.45 13.63
C ASP A 232 32.31 7.98 12.42
N ASP A 233 32.99 8.67 11.50
CA ASP A 233 32.38 9.18 10.26
C ASP A 233 31.84 8.01 9.40
N GLU A 234 32.61 6.92 9.29
CA GLU A 234 32.21 5.72 8.56
C GLU A 234 31.06 4.98 9.26
N SER A 235 31.06 4.88 10.58
CA SER A 235 29.98 4.27 11.35
C SER A 235 28.67 5.03 11.14
N ALA A 236 28.71 6.36 11.20
CA ALA A 236 27.56 7.21 10.93
C ALA A 236 27.04 7.03 9.49
N LEU A 237 27.93 7.00 8.50
CA LEU A 237 27.56 6.83 7.10
C LEU A 237 26.97 5.43 6.81
N GLN A 238 27.53 4.38 7.42
CA GLN A 238 27.01 3.02 7.32
C GLN A 238 25.61 2.90 7.91
N LYS A 239 25.39 3.40 9.13
CA LYS A 239 24.04 3.47 9.73
C LYS A 239 23.06 4.19 8.82
N LYS A 240 23.47 5.32 8.25
CA LYS A 240 22.66 6.10 7.32
C LYS A 240 22.30 5.30 6.05
N LEU A 241 23.26 4.60 5.44
CA LEU A 241 23.02 3.77 4.25
C LEU A 241 22.06 2.62 4.53
N LEU A 242 22.22 1.93 5.66
CA LEU A 242 21.35 0.81 6.08
C LEU A 242 19.93 1.28 6.41
N ALA A 243 19.80 2.43 7.09
CA ALA A 243 18.50 3.04 7.35
C ALA A 243 17.80 3.42 6.03
N ASN A 244 18.51 4.03 5.08
CA ASN A 244 17.97 4.38 3.77
C ASN A 244 17.50 3.15 3.00
N LEU A 245 18.32 2.11 2.92
CA LEU A 245 17.93 0.87 2.26
C LEU A 245 16.68 0.26 2.92
N SER A 246 16.64 0.22 4.25
CA SER A 246 15.53 -0.36 5.02
C SER A 246 14.21 0.38 4.78
N VAL A 247 14.22 1.72 4.86
CA VAL A 247 13.03 2.54 4.63
C VAL A 247 12.59 2.47 3.16
N PHE A 248 13.54 2.48 2.23
CA PHE A 248 13.28 2.35 0.80
C PHE A 248 12.62 1.02 0.43
N VAL A 249 13.13 -0.09 0.95
CA VAL A 249 12.60 -1.44 0.67
C VAL A 249 11.19 -1.60 1.23
N ILE A 250 10.92 -1.08 2.44
CA ILE A 250 9.56 -1.04 3.01
C ILE A 250 8.59 -0.30 2.08
N SER A 251 8.99 0.87 1.59
CA SER A 251 8.16 1.68 0.69
C SER A 251 7.84 0.96 -0.62
N ASN A 252 8.86 0.38 -1.26
CA ASN A 252 8.73 -0.15 -2.61
C ASN A 252 8.16 -1.58 -2.61
N CYS A 253 8.66 -2.49 -1.78
CA CYS A 253 8.18 -3.88 -1.80
C CYS A 253 6.71 -3.99 -1.38
N LEU A 254 6.22 -3.10 -0.50
CA LEU A 254 4.83 -3.09 -0.06
C LEU A 254 3.89 -2.37 -1.03
N LYS A 255 4.39 -1.77 -2.11
CA LYS A 255 3.62 -0.87 -2.99
C LYS A 255 2.31 -1.48 -3.50
N ASN A 256 2.34 -2.77 -3.86
CA ASN A 256 1.19 -3.50 -4.41
C ASN A 256 0.39 -4.26 -3.34
N HIS A 257 0.88 -4.32 -2.10
CA HIS A 257 0.28 -5.08 -1.00
C HIS A 257 -0.72 -4.22 -0.20
N PRO A 258 -1.91 -4.74 0.17
CA PRO A 258 -2.87 -4.00 0.96
C PRO A 258 -2.40 -3.82 2.41
N GLY A 259 -2.11 -2.58 2.82
CA GLY A 259 -1.57 -2.33 4.16
C GLY A 259 -2.51 -2.63 5.33
N ASN A 260 -3.82 -2.43 5.15
CA ASN A 260 -4.87 -2.69 6.15
C ASN A 260 -4.64 -2.07 7.55
N ILE A 261 -3.72 -1.10 7.72
CA ILE A 261 -3.42 -0.48 9.02
C ILE A 261 -4.59 0.38 9.51
N ASP A 262 -5.23 1.11 8.60
CA ASP A 262 -6.48 1.83 8.83
C ASP A 262 -7.61 0.89 9.27
N LYS A 263 -7.72 -0.30 8.68
CA LYS A 263 -8.68 -1.32 9.13
C LYS A 263 -8.37 -1.85 10.53
N ILE A 264 -7.11 -2.12 10.85
CA ILE A 264 -6.71 -2.57 12.19
C ILE A 264 -7.18 -1.54 13.21
N TYR A 265 -6.89 -0.26 12.97
CA TYR A 265 -7.33 0.80 13.87
C TYR A 265 -8.86 0.91 13.92
N PHE A 266 -9.54 0.88 12.78
CA PHE A 266 -10.99 0.92 12.69
C PHE A 266 -11.67 -0.24 13.45
N LYS A 267 -11.13 -1.47 13.36
CA LYS A 267 -11.64 -2.61 14.12
C LYS A 267 -11.43 -2.45 15.62
N THR A 268 -10.28 -1.92 16.04
CA THR A 268 -10.03 -1.54 17.44
C THR A 268 -11.04 -0.52 17.93
N LEU A 269 -11.34 0.49 17.10
CA LEU A 269 -12.36 1.49 17.40
C LEU A 269 -13.76 0.88 17.52
N MET A 270 -14.06 -0.18 16.76
CA MET A 270 -15.36 -0.87 16.81
C MET A 270 -15.42 -1.99 17.86
N HIS A 271 -14.37 -2.16 18.68
CA HIS A 271 -14.18 -3.30 19.60
C HIS A 271 -14.38 -4.67 18.94
N LYS A 272 -14.06 -4.78 17.65
CA LYS A 272 -14.12 -6.03 16.89
C LYS A 272 -12.74 -6.68 16.86
N LYS A 273 -12.70 -8.01 16.95
CA LYS A 273 -11.45 -8.75 16.73
C LYS A 273 -11.05 -8.66 15.26
N THR A 274 -9.77 -8.48 15.04
CA THR A 274 -9.17 -8.55 13.71
C THR A 274 -9.07 -10.02 13.30
N ASP A 275 -9.58 -10.36 12.11
CA ASP A 275 -9.42 -11.70 11.54
C ASP A 275 -7.96 -11.87 11.09
N GLU A 276 -7.31 -12.93 11.56
CA GLU A 276 -5.92 -13.28 11.24
C GLU A 276 -5.75 -13.60 9.74
N ASN A 277 -6.82 -14.00 9.05
CA ASN A 277 -6.77 -14.30 7.60
C ASN A 277 -6.79 -13.05 6.72
N GLU A 278 -7.21 -11.89 7.24
CA GLU A 278 -7.28 -10.64 6.48
C GLU A 278 -5.95 -9.86 6.45
N ILE A 279 -5.02 -10.23 7.33
CA ILE A 279 -3.72 -9.58 7.47
C ILE A 279 -2.67 -10.62 7.15
N ASP A 280 -1.79 -10.28 6.21
CA ASP A 280 -0.60 -11.07 6.00
C ASP A 280 0.33 -10.90 7.21
N ALA A 281 0.14 -11.78 8.20
CA ALA A 281 0.85 -11.75 9.47
C ALA A 281 2.37 -11.86 9.25
N SER A 282 2.80 -12.55 8.19
CA SER A 282 4.22 -12.73 7.87
C SER A 282 4.85 -11.42 7.40
N VAL A 283 4.19 -10.70 6.49
CA VAL A 283 4.63 -9.39 6.00
C VAL A 283 4.59 -8.36 7.13
N LEU A 284 3.52 -8.33 7.91
CA LEU A 284 3.36 -7.39 9.03
C LEU A 284 4.43 -7.61 10.11
N GLN A 285 4.75 -8.87 10.44
CA GLN A 285 5.82 -9.19 11.39
C GLN A 285 7.18 -8.70 10.88
N THR A 286 7.49 -8.89 9.60
CA THR A 286 8.73 -8.36 9.02
C THR A 286 8.75 -6.83 9.04
N CYS A 287 7.62 -6.17 8.79
CA CYS A 287 7.49 -4.71 8.94
C CYS A 287 7.76 -4.24 10.38
N HIS A 288 7.31 -4.99 11.40
CA HIS A 288 7.59 -4.70 12.81
C HIS A 288 9.08 -4.81 13.14
N GLN A 289 9.78 -5.78 12.53
CA GLN A 289 11.22 -5.97 12.67
C GLN A 289 12.01 -4.82 12.03
N TYR A 290 11.58 -4.37 10.85
CA TYR A 290 12.16 -3.19 10.20
C TYR A 290 12.00 -1.92 11.03
N TYR A 291 10.81 -1.70 11.62
CA TYR A 291 10.58 -0.55 12.50
C TYR A 291 11.55 -0.52 13.69
N GLU A 292 11.76 -1.66 14.35
CA GLU A 292 12.73 -1.80 15.45
C GLU A 292 14.15 -1.54 14.99
N TYR A 293 14.53 -2.16 13.87
CA TYR A 293 15.89 -2.04 13.35
C TYR A 293 16.21 -0.60 12.95
N VAL A 294 15.34 0.08 12.21
CA VAL A 294 15.52 1.49 11.84
C VAL A 294 15.62 2.36 13.11
N THR A 295 14.80 2.10 14.12
CA THR A 295 14.87 2.81 15.41
C THR A 295 16.22 2.56 16.12
N SER A 296 16.78 1.35 16.02
CA SER A 296 18.09 1.01 16.59
C SER A 296 19.29 1.68 15.88
N LEU A 297 19.09 2.21 14.67
CA LEU A 297 20.08 2.97 13.90
C LEU A 297 20.06 4.48 14.21
N ASP A 298 19.50 4.89 15.36
CA ASP A 298 19.35 6.29 15.79
C ASP A 298 18.40 7.11 14.90
N VAL A 299 17.43 6.47 14.24
CA VAL A 299 16.43 7.15 13.41
C VAL A 299 15.19 7.50 14.23
N HIS A 300 14.98 8.80 14.46
CA HIS A 300 13.81 9.30 15.19
C HIS A 300 12.58 9.42 14.29
N MET A 301 11.81 8.33 14.20
CA MET A 301 10.61 8.23 13.34
C MET A 301 9.58 9.34 13.59
N LYS A 302 9.42 9.79 14.84
CA LYS A 302 8.50 10.87 15.19
C LYS A 302 8.89 12.20 14.54
N GLU A 303 10.15 12.59 14.65
CA GLU A 303 10.68 13.84 14.08
C GLU A 303 10.61 13.84 12.55
N LEU A 304 10.87 12.68 11.93
CA LEU A 304 10.75 12.52 10.48
C LEU A 304 9.31 12.66 10.00
N LEU A 305 8.34 12.09 10.74
CA LEU A 305 6.93 12.28 10.42
C LEU A 305 6.53 13.75 10.58
N GLU A 306 6.95 14.41 11.66
CA GLU A 306 6.70 15.85 11.86
C GLU A 306 7.27 16.69 10.72
N LYS A 307 8.52 16.43 10.30
CA LYS A 307 9.14 17.07 9.12
C LYS A 307 8.30 16.83 7.86
N CYS A 308 7.82 15.61 7.64
CA CYS A 308 6.98 15.24 6.50
C CYS A 308 5.65 16.02 6.51
N LEU A 309 5.02 16.20 7.67
CA LEU A 309 3.77 16.98 7.81
C LEU A 309 3.98 18.46 7.48
N VAL A 310 5.06 19.05 8.00
CA VAL A 310 5.42 20.46 7.75
C VAL A 310 5.71 20.69 6.27
N GLU A 311 6.51 19.81 5.66
CA GLU A 311 6.85 19.86 4.23
C GLU A 311 5.58 19.70 3.38
N SER A 312 4.68 18.75 3.73
CA SER A 312 3.40 18.55 3.05
C SER A 312 2.54 19.81 3.06
N ARG A 313 2.40 20.47 4.21
CA ARG A 313 1.68 21.75 4.32
C ARG A 313 2.33 22.85 3.49
N SER A 314 3.66 22.96 3.50
CA SER A 314 4.39 23.98 2.75
C SER A 314 4.20 23.86 1.24
N ILE A 315 4.09 22.63 0.71
CA ILE A 315 3.88 22.38 -0.72
C ILE A 315 2.57 23.03 -1.18
N TYR A 316 1.47 22.78 -0.47
CA TYR A 316 0.16 23.33 -0.86
C TYR A 316 -0.02 24.81 -0.49
N ASN A 317 0.59 25.27 0.61
CA ASN A 317 0.56 26.69 0.96
C ASN A 317 1.23 27.58 -0.09
N SER A 318 2.20 27.05 -0.85
CA SER A 318 2.83 27.79 -1.94
C SER A 318 1.83 28.19 -3.05
N LEU A 319 0.76 27.42 -3.24
CA LEU A 319 -0.32 27.71 -4.18
C LEU A 319 -1.17 28.91 -3.72
N LEU A 320 -1.30 29.12 -2.41
CA LEU A 320 -2.10 30.19 -1.81
C LEU A 320 -1.43 31.57 -1.87
N MET A 321 -0.10 31.60 -1.96
CA MET A 321 0.70 32.84 -1.88
C MET A 321 0.75 33.63 -3.20
N ASN A 322 0.05 33.17 -4.25
CA ASN A 322 0.10 33.81 -5.56
C ASN A 322 -0.87 35.01 -5.62
N PRO A 323 -0.40 36.27 -5.78
CA PRO A 323 -1.23 37.48 -5.68
C PRO A 323 -2.29 37.62 -6.79
N ALA A 324 -2.35 36.70 -7.76
CA ALA A 324 -3.36 36.61 -8.81
C ALA A 324 -4.65 35.84 -8.41
N ALA A 325 -4.76 35.35 -7.16
CA ALA A 325 -5.83 34.47 -6.66
C ALA A 325 -7.30 35.01 -6.69
N SER A 326 -7.52 36.20 -7.23
CA SER A 326 -8.81 36.90 -7.19
C SER A 326 -9.64 36.77 -8.48
N THR A 327 -9.05 36.34 -9.61
CA THR A 327 -9.78 36.17 -10.88
C THR A 327 -10.45 34.79 -10.97
N PRO A 328 -11.64 34.66 -11.58
CA PRO A 328 -12.35 33.39 -11.70
C PRO A 328 -11.58 32.33 -12.51
N GLU A 329 -10.87 32.75 -13.57
CA GLU A 329 -10.01 31.88 -14.39
C GLU A 329 -8.87 31.26 -13.56
N PHE A 330 -8.27 32.05 -12.66
CA PHE A 330 -7.19 31.56 -11.78
C PHE A 330 -7.72 30.64 -10.67
N LYS A 331 -9.00 30.74 -10.30
CA LYS A 331 -9.62 29.77 -9.36
C LYS A 331 -9.77 28.40 -9.99
N GLU A 332 -10.13 28.32 -11.27
CA GLU A 332 -10.18 27.05 -12.00
C GLU A 332 -8.78 26.46 -12.20
N GLU A 333 -7.80 27.31 -12.51
CA GLU A 333 -6.39 26.91 -12.62
C GLU A 333 -5.84 26.38 -11.29
N ILE A 334 -6.10 27.06 -10.17
CA ILE A 334 -5.74 26.56 -8.83
C ILE A 334 -6.36 25.19 -8.57
N ASN A 335 -7.64 24.98 -8.92
CA ASN A 335 -8.32 23.70 -8.67
C ASN A 335 -7.64 22.53 -9.38
N GLN A 336 -7.07 22.75 -10.57
CA GLN A 336 -6.29 21.72 -11.28
C GLN A 336 -4.89 21.56 -10.70
N LEU A 337 -4.21 22.67 -10.37
CA LEU A 337 -2.86 22.67 -9.82
C LEU A 337 -2.73 21.91 -8.49
N VAL A 338 -3.80 21.85 -7.67
CA VAL A 338 -3.79 21.06 -6.42
C VAL A 338 -3.48 19.58 -6.68
N TYR A 339 -3.91 19.03 -7.81
CA TYR A 339 -3.61 17.63 -8.14
C TYR A 339 -2.16 17.46 -8.60
N GLU A 340 -1.65 18.40 -9.38
CA GLU A 340 -0.31 18.34 -10.00
C GLU A 340 0.83 18.65 -9.02
N VAL A 341 0.59 19.48 -8.01
CA VAL A 341 1.66 20.05 -7.16
C VAL A 341 2.50 18.98 -6.47
N SER A 342 1.89 17.87 -6.04
CA SER A 342 2.63 16.77 -5.40
C SER A 342 3.58 16.10 -6.39
N TYR A 343 3.09 15.78 -7.59
CA TYR A 343 3.90 15.17 -8.64
C TYR A 343 5.05 16.08 -9.06
N ALA A 344 4.76 17.36 -9.33
CA ALA A 344 5.77 18.35 -9.70
C ALA A 344 6.84 18.50 -8.60
N TYR A 345 6.43 18.49 -7.32
CA TYR A 345 7.34 18.55 -6.19
C TYR A 345 8.26 17.32 -6.13
N GLN A 346 7.74 16.11 -6.31
CA GLN A 346 8.55 14.88 -6.28
C GLN A 346 9.59 14.86 -7.41
N ILE A 347 9.20 15.27 -8.63
CA ILE A 347 10.13 15.36 -9.76
C ILE A 347 11.23 16.38 -9.49
N LYS A 348 10.88 17.56 -8.95
CA LYS A 348 11.88 18.56 -8.58
C LYS A 348 12.81 18.07 -7.48
N LYS A 349 12.25 17.40 -6.46
CA LYS A 349 13.02 16.85 -5.34
C LYS A 349 14.05 15.84 -5.83
N LEU A 350 13.66 14.93 -6.72
CA LEU A 350 14.56 13.94 -7.34
C LEU A 350 15.67 14.61 -8.18
N ALA A 351 15.37 15.72 -8.87
CA ALA A 351 16.36 16.44 -9.67
C ALA A 351 17.38 17.22 -8.80
N ASP A 352 16.93 17.74 -7.66
CA ASP A 352 17.72 18.60 -6.77
C ASP A 352 18.39 17.81 -5.61
N GLU A 353 18.21 16.48 -5.54
CA GLU A 353 18.67 15.66 -4.42
C GLU A 353 20.20 15.57 -4.37
N LYS A 354 20.78 16.21 -3.33
CA LYS A 354 22.23 16.23 -3.07
C LYS A 354 22.64 15.40 -1.85
N ASN A 355 21.69 15.11 -0.98
CA ASN A 355 21.89 14.42 0.27
C ASN A 355 21.10 13.12 0.25
N LEU A 356 21.65 12.08 0.86
CA LEU A 356 20.93 10.83 1.10
C LEU A 356 19.81 11.08 2.12
N GLU A 357 18.60 11.41 1.64
CA GLU A 357 17.40 11.56 2.47
C GLU A 357 16.63 10.23 2.54
N LEU A 358 16.01 9.97 3.68
CA LEU A 358 15.15 8.79 3.85
C LEU A 358 13.91 8.90 2.96
N ASP A 359 13.53 7.78 2.35
CA ASP A 359 12.33 7.70 1.52
C ASP A 359 11.08 8.10 2.32
N GLN A 360 10.39 9.13 1.82
CA GLN A 360 9.27 9.74 2.53
C GLN A 360 8.10 8.76 2.71
N TYR A 361 7.80 7.95 1.69
CA TYR A 361 6.70 7.00 1.74
C TYR A 361 6.99 5.90 2.77
N GLY A 362 8.23 5.39 2.81
CA GLY A 362 8.68 4.46 3.83
C GLY A 362 8.59 5.04 5.25
N VAL A 363 8.92 6.32 5.43
CA VAL A 363 8.75 7.00 6.73
C VAL A 363 7.27 7.00 7.16
N VAL A 364 6.36 7.36 6.26
CA VAL A 364 4.92 7.39 6.55
C VAL A 364 4.40 5.99 6.86
N ILE A 365 4.80 4.98 6.10
CA ILE A 365 4.43 3.58 6.32
C ILE A 365 4.92 3.09 7.68
N LEU A 366 6.20 3.26 7.99
CA LEU A 366 6.78 2.85 9.29
C LEU A 366 6.15 3.60 10.47
N SER A 367 5.74 4.85 10.26
CA SER A 367 5.03 5.61 11.30
C SER A 367 3.66 5.04 11.63
N ALA A 368 2.96 4.46 10.66
CA ALA A 368 1.68 3.77 10.87
C ALA A 368 1.92 2.37 11.48
N ILE A 369 2.96 1.65 11.05
CA ILE A 369 3.37 0.36 11.61
C ILE A 369 3.65 0.43 13.12
N HIS A 370 4.17 1.56 13.62
CA HIS A 370 4.37 1.78 15.06
C HIS A 370 3.11 1.45 15.88
N TYR A 371 1.93 1.85 15.40
CA TYR A 371 0.67 1.57 16.10
C TYR A 371 0.32 0.09 16.09
N SER A 372 0.45 -0.58 14.95
CA SER A 372 0.18 -2.02 14.86
C SER A 372 1.09 -2.83 15.80
N LYS A 373 2.32 -2.36 16.02
CA LYS A 373 3.30 -3.03 16.90
C LYS A 373 3.07 -2.73 18.39
N ASN A 374 2.92 -1.45 18.74
CA ASN A 374 2.96 -0.99 20.13
C ASN A 374 1.59 -0.70 20.73
N GLY A 375 0.53 -0.66 19.91
CA GLY A 375 -0.82 -0.27 20.32
C GLY A 375 -1.00 1.22 20.63
N THR A 376 0.05 2.03 20.46
CA THR A 376 0.03 3.47 20.74
C THR A 376 0.29 4.28 19.47
N HIS A 377 -0.28 5.49 19.38
CA HIS A 377 -0.03 6.38 18.26
C HIS A 377 1.33 7.07 18.40
N LEU A 378 2.13 7.11 17.33
CA LEU A 378 3.42 7.81 17.31
C LEU A 378 3.24 9.33 17.50
N LEU A 379 2.17 9.88 16.92
CA LEU A 379 1.73 11.27 17.03
C LEU A 379 0.23 11.32 17.37
N PRO A 380 -0.16 11.19 18.65
CA PRO A 380 -1.58 11.21 19.04
C PRO A 380 -2.28 12.54 18.72
N GLN A 381 -1.55 13.66 18.78
CA GLN A 381 -2.10 15.01 18.55
C GLN A 381 -1.85 15.52 17.12
N ILE A 382 -1.98 14.64 16.12
CA ILE A 382 -1.86 15.06 14.72
C ILE A 382 -3.04 15.98 14.35
N ASP A 383 -2.72 17.15 13.80
CA ASP A 383 -3.71 18.08 13.28
C ASP A 383 -4.37 17.56 12.00
N ILE A 384 -5.69 17.75 11.89
CA ILE A 384 -6.50 17.29 10.75
C ILE A 384 -6.07 17.94 9.44
N GLN A 385 -5.68 19.23 9.43
CA GLN A 385 -5.23 19.87 8.19
C GLN A 385 -3.91 19.25 7.73
N SER A 386 -2.97 19.02 8.65
CA SER A 386 -1.71 18.30 8.35
C SER A 386 -1.96 16.91 7.79
N ALA A 387 -2.91 16.15 8.36
CA ALA A 387 -3.29 14.83 7.85
C ALA A 387 -3.90 14.91 6.44
N ILE A 388 -4.73 15.91 6.15
CA ILE A 388 -5.30 16.16 4.82
C ILE A 388 -4.21 16.50 3.79
N TYR A 389 -3.28 17.40 4.12
CA TYR A 389 -2.17 17.74 3.23
C TYR A 389 -1.25 16.54 2.97
N LEU A 390 -0.99 15.72 4.00
CA LEU A 390 -0.23 14.47 3.85
C LEU A 390 -0.96 13.49 2.94
N TYR A 391 -2.28 13.32 3.13
CA TYR A 391 -3.11 12.45 2.29
C TYR A 391 -3.05 12.88 0.83
N LEU A 392 -3.27 14.17 0.55
CA LEU A 392 -3.18 14.71 -0.81
C LEU A 392 -1.79 14.46 -1.40
N ARG A 393 -0.72 14.79 -0.68
CA ARG A 393 0.67 14.57 -1.12
C ARG A 393 0.93 13.11 -1.50
N CYS A 394 0.42 12.15 -0.74
CA CYS A 394 0.69 10.74 -0.97
C CYS A 394 -0.20 10.12 -2.06
N THR A 395 -1.39 10.69 -2.35
CA THR A 395 -2.36 10.07 -3.24
C THR A 395 -2.47 10.72 -4.62
N THR A 396 -2.27 12.04 -4.74
CA THR A 396 -2.48 12.75 -6.02
C THR A 396 -1.39 12.48 -7.05
N ALA A 397 -0.15 12.21 -6.63
CA ALA A 397 0.96 11.93 -7.54
C ALA A 397 0.71 10.69 -8.43
N SER A 398 -0.03 9.71 -7.91
CA SER A 398 -0.41 8.49 -8.64
C SER A 398 -1.32 8.77 -9.86
N LEU A 399 -1.99 9.92 -9.91
CA LEU A 399 -2.82 10.31 -11.06
C LEU A 399 -1.98 10.61 -12.31
N PHE A 400 -0.72 11.00 -12.12
CA PHE A 400 0.18 11.43 -13.20
C PHE A 400 1.21 10.36 -13.56
N SER A 401 1.53 9.45 -12.62
CA SER A 401 2.44 8.34 -12.87
C SER A 401 2.15 7.17 -11.92
N GLU A 402 1.98 5.99 -12.50
CA GLU A 402 1.79 4.70 -11.80
C GLU A 402 3.00 4.33 -10.91
N ILE A 403 4.16 4.97 -11.13
CA ILE A 403 5.33 4.80 -10.26
C ILE A 403 5.01 5.20 -8.81
N TYR A 404 4.11 6.17 -8.60
CA TYR A 404 3.72 6.65 -7.28
C TYR A 404 2.48 5.96 -6.68
N GLU A 405 1.82 5.04 -7.39
CA GLU A 405 0.69 4.31 -6.83
C GLU A 405 1.14 3.39 -5.70
N ASN A 406 0.69 3.56 -4.46
CA ASN A 406 1.14 2.71 -3.36
C ASN A 406 -0.01 2.39 -2.40
N LYS A 407 -0.54 1.16 -2.48
CA LYS A 407 -1.73 0.72 -1.72
C LYS A 407 -1.46 0.68 -0.22
N PHE A 408 -0.25 0.29 0.19
CA PHE A 408 0.14 0.27 1.59
C PHE A 408 0.26 1.69 2.18
N LEU A 409 0.86 2.60 1.41
CA LEU A 409 0.94 4.01 1.76
C LEU A 409 -0.45 4.64 1.91
N GLU A 410 -1.37 4.35 0.97
CA GLU A 410 -2.75 4.83 1.02
C GLU A 410 -3.45 4.41 2.32
N SER A 411 -3.32 3.14 2.71
CA SER A 411 -3.81 2.65 4.01
C SER A 411 -3.15 3.39 5.18
N SER A 412 -1.85 3.66 5.11
CA SER A 412 -1.10 4.37 6.15
C SER A 412 -1.55 5.83 6.33
N VAL A 413 -1.82 6.55 5.24
CA VAL A 413 -2.33 7.94 5.33
C VAL A 413 -3.81 8.00 5.74
N ARG A 414 -4.64 7.01 5.36
CA ARG A 414 -6.00 6.88 5.88
C ARG A 414 -6.02 6.58 7.38
N TYR A 415 -5.07 5.78 7.88
CA TYR A 415 -4.88 5.58 9.31
C TYR A 415 -4.60 6.90 10.02
N TRP A 416 -3.72 7.75 9.48
CA TRP A 416 -3.45 9.07 10.07
C TRP A 416 -4.66 10.02 10.02
N LEU A 417 -5.49 9.94 8.99
CA LEU A 417 -6.78 10.65 8.97
C LEU A 417 -7.68 10.16 10.11
N TRP A 418 -7.81 8.84 10.31
CA TRP A 418 -8.58 8.30 11.44
C TRP A 418 -8.10 8.86 12.78
N VAL A 419 -6.80 8.75 13.08
CA VAL A 419 -6.19 9.26 14.33
C VAL A 419 -6.51 10.74 14.54
N SER A 420 -6.38 11.56 13.49
CA SER A 420 -6.67 13.00 13.59
C SER A 420 -8.14 13.32 13.89
N THR A 421 -9.07 12.40 13.59
CA THR A 421 -10.51 12.57 13.86
C THR A 421 -10.99 11.96 15.17
N THR A 422 -10.20 11.11 15.82
CA THR A 422 -10.58 10.36 17.03
C THR A 422 -9.89 10.87 18.29
N GLU A 423 -8.61 11.23 18.19
CA GLU A 423 -7.80 11.66 19.35
C GLU A 423 -7.94 13.16 19.66
N THR A 424 -8.43 13.96 18.70
CA THR A 424 -8.63 15.41 18.86
C THR A 424 -10.08 15.74 19.20
N SER A 425 -10.31 16.75 20.02
CA SER A 425 -11.68 17.18 20.36
C SER A 425 -12.44 17.66 19.12
N THR A 426 -13.71 17.29 19.03
CA THR A 426 -14.59 17.59 17.88
C THR A 426 -14.65 19.08 17.54
N GLU A 427 -14.67 19.96 18.56
CA GLU A 427 -14.71 21.41 18.36
C GLU A 427 -13.43 21.94 17.70
N LYS A 428 -12.25 21.44 18.09
CA LYS A 428 -10.98 21.83 17.46
C LYS A 428 -10.92 21.37 16.01
N ILE A 429 -11.38 20.15 15.73
CA ILE A 429 -11.44 19.61 14.37
C ILE A 429 -12.34 20.46 13.49
N LYS A 430 -13.55 20.81 13.97
CA LYS A 430 -14.49 21.66 13.24
C LYS A 430 -13.90 23.03 12.91
N CYS A 431 -13.26 23.70 13.88
CA CYS A 431 -12.60 24.98 13.64
C CYS A 431 -11.48 24.84 12.58
N ALA A 432 -10.63 23.81 12.70
CA ALA A 432 -9.54 23.58 11.75
C ALA A 432 -10.06 23.29 10.33
N LEU A 433 -11.16 22.53 10.19
CA LEU A 433 -11.78 22.24 8.89
C LEU A 433 -12.47 23.47 8.28
N GLN A 434 -13.00 24.38 9.10
CA GLN A 434 -13.56 25.66 8.64
C GLN A 434 -12.50 26.60 8.05
N GLU A 435 -11.27 26.54 8.56
CA GLU A 435 -10.14 27.36 8.08
C GLU A 435 -9.47 26.78 6.82
N LEU A 436 -9.79 25.53 6.44
CA LEU A 436 -9.16 24.88 5.30
C LEU A 436 -9.60 25.53 3.97
N PRO A 437 -8.69 25.83 3.03
CA PRO A 437 -9.07 26.43 1.75
C PRO A 437 -10.05 25.54 0.96
N GLY A 438 -11.04 26.17 0.32
CA GLY A 438 -12.12 25.45 -0.38
C GLY A 438 -11.63 24.53 -1.51
N HIS A 439 -10.59 24.92 -2.25
CA HIS A 439 -9.99 24.09 -3.31
C HIS A 439 -9.28 22.87 -2.75
N ILE A 440 -8.56 23.00 -1.62
CA ILE A 440 -7.93 21.87 -0.91
C ILE A 440 -9.01 20.92 -0.40
N THR A 441 -10.06 21.46 0.20
CA THR A 441 -11.18 20.66 0.73
C THR A 441 -11.87 19.87 -0.38
N THR A 442 -12.13 20.52 -1.52
CA THR A 442 -12.75 19.89 -2.69
C THR A 442 -11.88 18.78 -3.25
N ALA A 443 -10.59 19.07 -3.49
CA ALA A 443 -9.65 18.08 -4.01
C ALA A 443 -9.49 16.88 -3.07
N PHE A 444 -9.41 17.14 -1.76
CA PHE A 444 -9.32 16.09 -0.74
C PHE A 444 -10.53 15.15 -0.77
N LEU A 445 -11.75 15.70 -0.72
CA LEU A 445 -12.97 14.90 -0.73
C LEU A 445 -13.15 14.14 -2.04
N GLN A 446 -12.81 14.77 -3.19
CA GLN A 446 -12.85 14.12 -4.49
C GLN A 446 -11.85 12.95 -4.58
N MET A 447 -10.60 13.15 -4.15
CA MET A 447 -9.60 12.08 -4.10
C MET A 447 -10.03 10.92 -3.20
N LEU A 448 -10.51 11.23 -1.99
CA LEU A 448 -10.95 10.22 -1.03
C LEU A 448 -12.13 9.41 -1.58
N LEU A 449 -13.12 10.07 -2.17
CA LEU A 449 -14.27 9.41 -2.78
C LEU A 449 -13.86 8.54 -3.97
N MET A 450 -13.01 9.04 -4.86
CA MET A 450 -12.57 8.31 -6.04
C MET A 450 -11.78 7.04 -5.68
N LYS A 451 -10.84 7.14 -4.73
CA LYS A 451 -10.10 5.97 -4.23
C LYS A 451 -11.03 4.96 -3.54
N THR A 452 -11.95 5.43 -2.72
CA THR A 452 -12.99 4.58 -2.08
C THR A 452 -13.86 3.84 -3.09
N CYS A 453 -14.22 4.50 -4.19
CA CYS A 453 -15.07 3.89 -5.22
C CYS A 453 -14.34 2.82 -6.02
N ASN A 454 -13.03 3.00 -6.23
CA ASN A 454 -12.17 2.07 -6.96
C ASN A 454 -11.71 0.87 -6.11
N GLU A 455 -11.91 0.91 -4.80
CA GLU A 455 -11.61 -0.22 -3.92
C GLU A 455 -12.52 -1.41 -4.22
N SER A 456 -11.88 -2.57 -4.44
CA SER A 456 -12.49 -3.84 -4.82
C SER A 456 -12.92 -4.66 -3.60
N ASN A 457 -12.21 -4.53 -2.48
CA ASN A 457 -12.51 -5.23 -1.24
C ASN A 457 -13.63 -4.50 -0.49
N ASN A 458 -14.76 -5.18 -0.31
CA ASN A 458 -15.96 -4.60 0.32
C ASN A 458 -15.73 -4.15 1.78
N ASP A 459 -14.89 -4.85 2.53
CA ASP A 459 -14.60 -4.48 3.93
C ASP A 459 -13.72 -3.24 4.00
N THR A 460 -12.69 -3.14 3.12
CA THR A 460 -11.89 -1.90 2.99
C THR A 460 -12.80 -0.74 2.60
N LYS A 461 -13.64 -0.96 1.58
CA LYS A 461 -14.56 0.05 1.09
C LYS A 461 -15.51 0.54 2.17
N LEU A 462 -15.99 -0.34 3.05
CA LEU A 462 -16.82 0.04 4.19
C LEU A 462 -16.06 0.95 5.18
N THR A 463 -14.82 0.58 5.54
CA THR A 463 -13.96 1.42 6.41
C THR A 463 -13.72 2.80 5.79
N GLU A 464 -13.46 2.85 4.48
CA GLU A 464 -13.21 4.11 3.76
C GLU A 464 -14.47 4.99 3.63
N ILE A 465 -15.62 4.41 3.30
CA ILE A 465 -16.91 5.13 3.29
C ILE A 465 -17.23 5.68 4.68
N THR A 466 -16.94 4.91 5.73
CA THR A 466 -17.18 5.35 7.12
C THR A 466 -16.29 6.53 7.47
N LEU A 467 -15.01 6.50 7.08
CA LEU A 467 -14.09 7.64 7.24
C LEU A 467 -14.58 8.88 6.48
N LEU A 468 -14.96 8.73 5.22
CA LEU A 468 -15.49 9.82 4.38
C LEU A 468 -16.74 10.45 5.03
N ARG A 469 -17.68 9.61 5.47
CA ARG A 469 -18.89 10.07 6.16
C ARG A 469 -18.55 10.84 7.44
N ARG A 470 -17.65 10.31 8.27
CA ARG A 470 -17.20 10.97 9.50
C ARG A 470 -16.61 12.35 9.21
N LEU A 471 -15.73 12.46 8.21
CA LEU A 471 -15.14 13.73 7.79
C LEU A 471 -16.20 14.73 7.33
N LEU A 472 -17.19 14.29 6.56
CA LEU A 472 -18.31 15.13 6.12
C LEU A 472 -19.19 15.62 7.29
N TYR A 473 -19.36 14.84 8.36
CA TYR A 473 -20.02 15.31 9.59
C TYR A 473 -19.20 16.34 10.39
N LEU A 474 -17.88 16.31 10.26
CA LEU A 474 -16.96 17.22 10.96
C LEU A 474 -16.73 18.53 10.20
N MET A 475 -16.99 18.57 8.89
CA MET A 475 -16.95 19.79 8.09
C MET A 475 -18.14 20.73 8.41
N PRO A 476 -18.12 21.97 7.91
CA PRO A 476 -19.32 22.82 7.95
C PRO A 476 -20.42 22.28 7.01
N GLU A 477 -21.68 22.37 7.45
CA GLU A 477 -22.86 21.81 6.75
C GLU A 477 -22.96 22.25 5.29
N SER A 478 -22.67 23.53 5.02
CA SER A 478 -22.66 24.08 3.67
C SER A 478 -21.62 23.40 2.77
N THR A 479 -20.43 23.11 3.30
CA THR A 479 -19.35 22.46 2.54
C THR A 479 -19.70 21.02 2.23
N SER A 480 -20.20 20.28 3.21
CA SER A 480 -20.61 18.88 3.03
C SER A 480 -21.76 18.75 2.04
N PHE A 481 -22.77 19.63 2.14
CA PHE A 481 -23.89 19.64 1.19
C PHE A 481 -23.44 20.01 -0.23
N THR A 482 -22.64 21.07 -0.38
CA THR A 482 -22.13 21.49 -1.70
C THR A 482 -21.32 20.37 -2.35
N PHE A 483 -20.40 19.73 -1.62
CA PHE A 483 -19.62 18.61 -2.17
C PHE A 483 -20.51 17.45 -2.67
N ILE A 484 -21.51 17.05 -1.88
CA ILE A 484 -22.44 15.98 -2.25
C ILE A 484 -23.26 16.40 -3.48
N PHE A 485 -23.80 17.62 -3.48
CA PHE A 485 -24.61 18.14 -4.57
C PHE A 485 -23.83 18.19 -5.88
N GLU A 486 -22.62 18.78 -5.87
CA GLU A 486 -21.73 18.86 -7.02
C GLU A 486 -21.34 17.47 -7.53
N THR A 487 -21.13 16.50 -6.63
CA THR A 487 -20.85 15.11 -7.01
C THR A 487 -22.05 14.47 -7.70
N LEU A 488 -23.27 14.64 -7.18
CA LEU A 488 -24.47 14.10 -7.81
C LEU A 488 -24.74 14.71 -9.19
N LEU A 489 -24.45 16.01 -9.34
CA LEU A 489 -24.68 16.76 -10.57
C LEU A 489 -23.62 16.45 -11.65
N HIS A 490 -22.33 16.54 -11.31
CA HIS A 490 -21.24 16.57 -12.29
C HIS A 490 -20.40 15.29 -12.37
N CYS A 491 -20.37 14.44 -11.33
CA CYS A 491 -19.54 13.24 -11.35
C CYS A 491 -20.04 12.25 -12.43
N PRO A 492 -19.17 11.70 -13.29
CA PRO A 492 -19.60 10.70 -14.28
C PRO A 492 -19.76 9.30 -13.68
N TYR A 493 -19.21 9.04 -12.49
CA TYR A 493 -19.17 7.70 -11.89
C TYR A 493 -20.42 7.40 -11.06
N ILE A 494 -21.19 6.40 -11.50
CA ILE A 494 -22.44 5.99 -10.85
C ILE A 494 -22.21 5.49 -9.42
N THR A 495 -21.15 4.72 -9.19
CA THR A 495 -20.78 4.20 -7.86
C THR A 495 -20.53 5.32 -6.86
N ALA A 496 -19.88 6.40 -7.30
CA ALA A 496 -19.66 7.59 -6.49
C ALA A 496 -20.97 8.30 -6.16
N LYS A 497 -21.88 8.46 -7.14
CA LYS A 497 -23.22 9.04 -6.91
C LYS A 497 -24.03 8.23 -5.90
N ILE A 498 -24.02 6.90 -6.00
CA ILE A 498 -24.71 6.02 -5.05
C ILE A 498 -24.14 6.22 -3.64
N ALA A 499 -22.81 6.19 -3.50
CA ALA A 499 -22.15 6.35 -2.21
C ALA A 499 -22.48 7.69 -1.53
N VAL A 500 -22.38 8.81 -2.25
CA VAL A 500 -22.70 10.13 -1.68
C VAL A 500 -24.20 10.32 -1.42
N LEU A 501 -25.08 9.67 -2.18
CA LEU A 501 -26.53 9.70 -1.95
C LEU A 501 -26.92 8.92 -0.68
N ASP A 502 -26.29 7.77 -0.44
CA ASP A 502 -26.46 7.02 0.80
C ASP A 502 -25.94 7.80 2.02
N ILE A 503 -24.80 8.51 1.88
CA ILE A 503 -24.27 9.41 2.91
C ILE A 503 -25.24 10.58 3.15
N LEU A 504 -25.74 11.22 2.09
CA LEU A 504 -26.71 12.32 2.18
C LEU A 504 -27.97 11.90 2.94
N ARG A 505 -28.51 10.72 2.59
CA ARG A 505 -29.66 10.13 3.27
C ARG A 505 -29.41 10.04 4.77
N ASP A 506 -28.27 9.48 5.16
CA ASP A 506 -27.88 9.31 6.56
C ASP A 506 -27.76 10.66 7.29
N MET A 507 -27.13 11.65 6.65
CA MET A 507 -26.92 13.00 7.19
C MET A 507 -28.20 13.83 7.33
N MET A 508 -29.23 13.56 6.52
CA MET A 508 -30.57 14.19 6.62
C MET A 508 -31.51 13.49 7.62
N ILE A 509 -31.22 12.24 7.99
CA ILE A 509 -32.00 11.46 8.96
C ILE A 509 -31.40 11.59 10.36
N ARG A 510 -30.11 11.31 10.51
CA ARG A 510 -29.42 11.19 11.81
C ARG A 510 -28.86 12.53 12.26
N SER A 511 -28.85 12.74 13.57
CA SER A 511 -28.11 13.84 14.18
C SER A 511 -26.61 13.52 14.29
N PRO A 512 -25.74 14.54 14.37
CA PRO A 512 -24.30 14.36 14.61
C PRO A 512 -24.02 13.57 15.90
N GLU A 513 -24.87 13.73 16.90
CA GLU A 513 -24.73 13.08 18.21
C GLU A 513 -25.10 11.59 18.12
N ALA A 514 -26.09 11.22 17.31
CA ALA A 514 -26.47 9.83 17.08
C ALA A 514 -25.51 9.11 16.13
N ALA A 515 -24.99 9.80 15.11
CA ALA A 515 -23.98 9.27 14.19
C ALA A 515 -22.63 9.06 14.90
N ASN A 516 -22.20 10.04 15.70
CA ASN A 516 -21.01 9.86 16.54
C ASN A 516 -21.25 8.77 17.59
N ARG A 517 -22.42 8.68 18.24
CA ARG A 517 -22.72 7.60 19.20
C ARG A 517 -22.80 6.22 18.57
N ASP A 518 -23.33 5.99 17.38
CA ASP A 518 -23.24 4.65 16.78
C ASP A 518 -21.79 4.29 16.36
N GLU A 519 -20.96 5.30 16.08
CA GLU A 519 -19.51 5.13 15.87
C GLU A 519 -18.71 5.10 17.20
N THR A 520 -19.25 5.61 18.33
CA THR A 520 -18.57 5.75 19.64
C THR A 520 -19.19 5.00 20.82
N VAL A 521 -20.37 4.41 20.70
CA VAL A 521 -20.95 3.47 21.68
C VAL A 521 -20.25 2.12 21.55
N GLY A 522 -19.66 1.84 20.38
CA GLY A 522 -18.57 0.88 20.24
C GLY A 522 -17.22 1.36 20.78
N LEU A 523 -17.07 2.57 21.34
CA LEU A 523 -15.79 3.14 21.80
C LEU A 523 -15.68 3.38 23.32
N ILE A 524 -16.78 3.37 24.10
CA ILE A 524 -16.73 3.85 25.51
C ILE A 524 -17.41 2.92 26.54
N GLU A 525 -18.25 1.95 26.17
CA GLU A 525 -19.08 1.22 27.17
C GLU A 525 -18.41 0.11 28.00
N GLN A 526 -17.08 -0.06 28.00
CA GLN A 526 -16.42 -1.06 28.86
C GLN A 526 -15.27 -0.56 29.73
N GLN A 527 -15.32 0.69 30.18
CA GLN A 527 -14.53 1.15 31.32
C GLN A 527 -15.40 1.89 32.33
N ASN A 528 -16.02 1.13 33.24
CA ASN A 528 -16.35 1.45 34.65
C ASN A 528 -17.74 0.91 35.09
N PRO A 529 -17.83 -0.29 35.68
CA PRO A 529 -18.94 -0.65 36.54
C PRO A 529 -18.63 -0.15 37.95
N GLY A 530 -19.09 1.05 38.31
CA GLY A 530 -19.02 1.48 39.71
C GLY A 530 -19.04 2.99 39.93
N ASN A 531 -20.24 3.56 40.05
CA ASN A 531 -20.66 4.36 41.20
C ASN A 531 -22.00 5.04 40.92
N THR A 532 -23.06 4.40 41.37
CA THR A 532 -24.37 5.03 41.61
C THR A 532 -24.27 5.94 42.82
N ALA A 533 -24.33 7.26 42.63
CA ALA A 533 -25.04 8.21 43.51
C ALA A 533 -24.77 9.65 43.07
N ASN A 534 -25.78 10.29 42.47
CA ASN A 534 -26.22 11.69 42.66
C ASN A 534 -26.97 12.16 41.41
N SER A 535 -28.29 11.94 41.41
CA SER A 535 -29.20 12.40 40.37
C SER A 535 -29.44 13.91 40.48
N VAL A 536 -28.76 14.68 39.65
CA VAL A 536 -29.18 16.06 39.31
C VAL A 536 -30.29 15.96 38.25
N PRO A 537 -31.37 16.77 38.29
CA PRO A 537 -32.48 16.66 37.35
C PRO A 537 -32.00 16.98 35.92
N ILE A 538 -32.06 16.00 35.03
CA ILE A 538 -31.73 16.15 33.61
C ILE A 538 -32.85 16.99 32.97
N MET A 539 -32.53 18.22 32.56
CA MET A 539 -33.41 19.01 31.70
C MET A 539 -33.66 18.23 30.39
N PRO A 540 -34.87 18.23 29.83
CA PRO A 540 -35.18 17.46 28.62
C PRO A 540 -34.28 17.93 27.47
N THR A 541 -33.46 17.01 26.98
CA THR A 541 -32.64 17.20 25.78
C THR A 541 -33.57 17.39 24.58
N LEU A 542 -33.33 18.44 23.80
CA LEU A 542 -34.05 18.71 22.55
C LEU A 542 -33.99 17.48 21.62
N PRO A 543 -35.03 17.21 20.83
CA PRO A 543 -35.00 16.12 19.88
C PRO A 543 -33.80 16.26 18.92
N PRO A 544 -33.12 15.15 18.60
CA PRO A 544 -31.91 15.17 17.78
C PRO A 544 -32.21 15.80 16.41
N ARG A 545 -31.54 16.91 16.11
CA ARG A 545 -31.68 17.61 14.82
C ARG A 545 -30.80 16.93 13.77
N PRO A 546 -31.28 16.73 12.53
CA PRO A 546 -30.45 16.20 11.47
C PRO A 546 -29.27 17.14 11.20
N TYR A 547 -28.15 16.58 10.74
CA TYR A 547 -26.96 17.39 10.46
C TYR A 547 -27.16 18.27 9.21
N ILE A 548 -27.73 17.71 8.14
CA ILE A 548 -28.15 18.50 6.97
C ILE A 548 -29.60 18.91 7.16
N THR A 549 -29.82 20.22 7.25
CA THR A 549 -31.15 20.82 7.33
C THR A 549 -31.93 20.59 6.04
N ILE A 550 -33.18 20.15 6.14
CA ILE A 550 -34.07 20.00 4.98
C ILE A 550 -34.83 21.31 4.82
N ASN A 551 -34.61 22.00 3.69
CA ASN A 551 -35.30 23.23 3.32
C ASN A 551 -35.80 23.13 1.87
N GLU A 552 -36.65 24.08 1.46
CA GLU A 552 -37.28 24.08 0.14
C GLU A 552 -36.25 24.08 -1.00
N ASP A 553 -35.20 24.90 -0.89
CA ASP A 553 -34.14 24.99 -1.90
C ASP A 553 -33.41 23.66 -2.12
N ARG A 554 -33.04 22.98 -1.03
CA ARG A 554 -32.34 21.68 -1.10
C ARG A 554 -33.26 20.57 -1.60
N MET A 555 -34.53 20.59 -1.20
CA MET A 555 -35.53 19.65 -1.73
C MET A 555 -35.67 19.80 -3.25
N ALA A 556 -35.85 21.03 -3.74
CA ALA A 556 -35.99 21.31 -5.17
C ALA A 556 -34.72 20.95 -5.95
N SER A 557 -33.54 21.23 -5.38
CA SER A 557 -32.24 20.92 -5.99
C SER A 557 -32.03 19.41 -6.16
N ILE A 558 -32.24 18.63 -5.09
CA ILE A 558 -32.10 17.15 -5.13
C ILE A 558 -33.15 16.54 -6.06
N HIS A 559 -34.38 17.05 -6.02
CA HIS A 559 -35.47 16.58 -6.88
C HIS A 559 -35.16 16.81 -8.36
N SER A 560 -34.63 17.97 -8.71
CA SER A 560 -34.21 18.29 -10.08
C SER A 560 -33.14 17.33 -10.58
N ILE A 561 -32.13 17.01 -9.76
CA ILE A 561 -31.10 16.03 -10.11
C ILE A 561 -31.70 14.64 -10.28
N ALA A 562 -32.60 14.22 -9.39
CA ALA A 562 -33.27 12.93 -9.48
C ALA A 562 -34.02 12.79 -10.81
N LEU A 563 -34.76 13.82 -11.24
CA LEU A 563 -35.45 13.83 -12.54
C LEU A 563 -34.48 13.76 -13.73
N ILE A 564 -33.36 14.48 -13.68
CA ILE A 564 -32.31 14.38 -14.71
C ILE A 564 -31.80 12.93 -14.77
N CYS A 565 -31.52 12.32 -13.63
CA CYS A 565 -31.08 10.92 -13.55
C CYS A 565 -32.13 9.96 -14.12
N PHE A 566 -33.40 10.12 -13.76
CA PHE A 566 -34.48 9.28 -14.24
C PHE A 566 -34.62 9.40 -15.76
N SER A 567 -34.59 10.62 -16.29
CA SER A 567 -34.65 10.86 -17.74
C SER A 567 -33.51 10.19 -18.51
N ALA A 568 -32.30 10.15 -17.94
CA ALA A 568 -31.16 9.43 -18.51
C ALA A 568 -31.38 7.90 -18.47
N ALA A 569 -31.88 7.38 -17.35
CA ALA A 569 -32.16 5.94 -17.16
C ALA A 569 -33.37 5.43 -17.98
N LYS A 570 -34.22 6.31 -18.54
CA LYS A 570 -35.29 5.95 -19.48
C LYS A 570 -34.79 5.52 -20.87
N GLN A 571 -33.54 5.84 -21.23
CA GLN A 571 -33.04 5.59 -22.57
C GLN A 571 -32.89 4.08 -22.86
N LYS A 572 -33.05 3.67 -24.14
CA LYS A 572 -33.01 2.27 -24.59
C LYS A 572 -31.68 1.54 -24.30
N LYS A 573 -30.61 2.25 -23.95
CA LYS A 573 -29.28 1.72 -23.58
C LYS A 573 -28.93 2.02 -22.12
N ARG A 574 -29.87 1.81 -21.20
CA ARG A 574 -29.58 1.93 -19.76
C ARG A 574 -28.70 0.77 -19.27
N THR A 575 -27.86 1.04 -18.30
CA THR A 575 -27.01 0.06 -17.62
C THR A 575 -27.65 -0.40 -16.30
N GLN A 576 -27.19 -1.53 -15.75
CA GLN A 576 -27.59 -1.97 -14.41
C GLN A 576 -27.24 -0.90 -13.34
N GLY A 577 -26.12 -0.20 -13.51
CA GLY A 577 -25.73 0.92 -12.64
C GLY A 577 -26.76 2.04 -12.63
N ASP A 578 -27.33 2.39 -13.79
CA ASP A 578 -28.36 3.43 -13.89
C ASP A 578 -29.61 3.04 -13.08
N LEU A 579 -30.06 1.79 -13.18
CA LEU A 579 -31.18 1.27 -12.39
C LEU A 579 -30.87 1.25 -10.90
N LEU A 580 -29.66 0.87 -10.51
CA LEU A 580 -29.24 0.89 -9.11
C LEU A 580 -29.25 2.33 -8.56
N LEU A 581 -28.84 3.31 -9.35
CA LEU A 581 -28.91 4.73 -8.96
C LEU A 581 -30.36 5.21 -8.79
N VAL A 582 -31.27 4.85 -9.72
CA VAL A 582 -32.71 5.12 -9.59
C VAL A 582 -33.26 4.50 -8.31
N LEU A 583 -32.93 3.24 -8.03
CA LEU A 583 -33.34 2.55 -6.81
C LEU A 583 -32.82 3.27 -5.55
N THR A 584 -31.58 3.75 -5.55
CA THR A 584 -31.01 4.49 -4.41
C THR A 584 -31.74 5.82 -4.20
N TYR A 585 -32.12 6.54 -5.26
CA TYR A 585 -32.99 7.73 -5.15
C TYR A 585 -34.37 7.38 -4.59
N MET A 586 -34.97 6.28 -5.01
CA MET A 586 -36.26 5.85 -4.46
C MET A 586 -36.15 5.52 -2.96
N LYS A 587 -35.11 4.80 -2.56
CA LYS A 587 -34.83 4.54 -1.13
C LYS A 587 -34.61 5.84 -0.35
N PHE A 588 -33.93 6.82 -0.95
CA PHE A 588 -33.75 8.16 -0.38
C PHE A 588 -35.11 8.83 -0.11
N PHE A 589 -35.97 8.95 -1.12
CA PHE A 589 -37.28 9.60 -0.95
C PHE A 589 -38.20 8.85 0.03
N VAL A 590 -38.24 7.51 -0.04
CA VAL A 590 -39.02 6.70 0.91
C VAL A 590 -38.56 6.94 2.35
N SER A 591 -37.25 7.05 2.58
CA SER A 591 -36.70 7.27 3.92
C SER A 591 -37.00 8.65 4.50
N LEU A 592 -37.14 9.67 3.65
CA LEU A 592 -37.37 11.06 4.04
C LEU A 592 -38.81 11.52 3.84
N ARG A 593 -39.73 10.64 3.43
CA ARG A 593 -41.12 10.95 3.06
C ARG A 593 -41.90 11.82 4.07
N ASN A 594 -41.62 11.65 5.37
CA ASN A 594 -42.27 12.41 6.45
C ASN A 594 -41.78 13.86 6.57
N LYS A 595 -40.63 14.19 5.99
CA LYS A 595 -39.98 15.51 6.07
C LYS A 595 -39.85 16.18 4.69
N TRP A 596 -40.43 15.58 3.65
CA TRP A 596 -40.30 16.03 2.26
C TRP A 596 -41.60 16.63 1.75
N ASP A 597 -41.51 17.52 0.77
CA ASP A 597 -42.69 18.15 0.16
C ASP A 597 -43.56 17.13 -0.59
N LEU A 598 -44.86 17.11 -0.27
CA LEU A 598 -45.82 16.14 -0.80
C LEU A 598 -46.04 16.30 -2.32
N GLY A 599 -45.99 17.54 -2.83
CA GLY A 599 -46.12 17.83 -4.25
C GLY A 599 -44.94 17.27 -5.06
N LEU A 600 -43.71 17.49 -4.56
CA LEU A 600 -42.49 16.92 -5.13
C LEU A 600 -42.50 15.40 -5.09
N LEU A 601 -42.91 14.78 -3.98
CA LEU A 601 -43.03 13.31 -3.87
C LEU A 601 -44.04 12.73 -4.86
N THR A 602 -45.18 13.39 -5.04
CA THR A 602 -46.21 12.99 -6.00
C THR A 602 -45.67 13.01 -7.43
N LEU A 603 -44.85 14.01 -7.76
CA LEU A 603 -44.23 14.10 -9.08
C LEU A 603 -43.21 12.98 -9.32
N ILE A 604 -42.39 12.64 -8.31
CA ILE A 604 -41.47 11.47 -8.38
C ILE A 604 -42.27 10.17 -8.57
N ASN A 605 -43.31 9.95 -7.76
CA ASN A 605 -44.09 8.73 -7.82
C ASN A 605 -44.74 8.53 -9.19
N LYS A 606 -45.29 9.60 -9.78
CA LYS A 606 -45.86 9.58 -11.12
C LYS A 606 -44.80 9.29 -12.18
N GLU A 607 -43.68 10.00 -12.13
CA GLU A 607 -42.58 9.84 -13.09
C GLU A 607 -42.04 8.40 -13.12
N ILE A 608 -41.85 7.78 -11.96
CA ILE A 608 -41.38 6.39 -11.86
C ILE A 608 -42.44 5.42 -12.38
N SER A 609 -43.70 5.62 -12.00
CA SER A 609 -44.83 4.79 -12.44
C SER A 609 -44.99 4.81 -13.95
N GLU A 610 -44.76 5.94 -14.62
CA GLU A 610 -44.88 6.04 -16.08
C GLU A 610 -43.68 5.44 -16.83
N SER A 611 -42.50 5.45 -16.20
CA SER A 611 -41.23 5.31 -16.94
C SER A 611 -40.51 3.99 -16.72
N PHE A 612 -40.80 3.29 -15.63
CA PHE A 612 -40.09 2.06 -15.23
C PHE A 612 -41.03 0.84 -15.13
N GLN A 613 -42.05 0.80 -15.99
CA GLN A 613 -42.92 -0.38 -16.14
C GLN A 613 -42.26 -1.45 -17.01
N GLY A 614 -42.08 -2.66 -16.48
CA GLY A 614 -41.54 -3.79 -17.23
C GLY A 614 -41.10 -4.96 -16.33
N GLU A 615 -41.04 -6.15 -16.93
CA GLU A 615 -40.54 -7.37 -16.30
C GLU A 615 -39.23 -7.80 -16.97
N GLY A 616 -38.25 -8.29 -16.19
CA GLY A 616 -37.01 -8.88 -16.72
C GLY A 616 -35.73 -8.51 -15.97
N GLU A 617 -35.69 -7.37 -15.27
CA GLU A 617 -34.53 -6.93 -14.48
C GLU A 617 -34.91 -6.88 -12.98
N PRO A 618 -34.13 -7.51 -12.07
CA PRO A 618 -34.48 -7.57 -10.65
C PRO A 618 -34.53 -6.20 -9.98
N GLU A 619 -33.71 -5.24 -10.42
CA GLU A 619 -33.70 -3.87 -9.92
C GLU A 619 -35.04 -3.15 -10.16
N LEU A 620 -35.72 -3.42 -11.28
CA LEU A 620 -37.04 -2.82 -11.57
C LEU A 620 -38.09 -3.27 -10.56
N ALA A 621 -38.05 -4.52 -10.10
CA ALA A 621 -38.95 -5.00 -9.06
C ALA A 621 -38.74 -4.22 -7.76
N PHE A 622 -37.48 -4.00 -7.35
CA PHE A 622 -37.18 -3.21 -6.15
C PHE A 622 -37.53 -1.72 -6.31
N ILE A 623 -37.39 -1.15 -7.51
CA ILE A 623 -37.82 0.22 -7.81
C ILE A 623 -39.33 0.33 -7.66
N ASN A 624 -40.09 -0.61 -8.24
CA ASN A 624 -41.55 -0.64 -8.18
C ASN A 624 -42.05 -0.85 -6.74
N ILE A 625 -41.42 -1.74 -5.96
CA ILE A 625 -41.72 -1.90 -4.52
C ILE A 625 -41.51 -0.57 -3.79
N SER A 626 -40.35 0.07 -3.96
CA SER A 626 -40.04 1.35 -3.29
C SER A 626 -41.02 2.45 -3.71
N ASN A 627 -41.42 2.47 -4.98
CA ASN A 627 -42.39 3.41 -5.51
C ASN A 627 -43.81 3.20 -4.97
N ASN A 628 -44.24 1.94 -4.84
CA ASN A 628 -45.54 1.59 -4.26
C ASN A 628 -45.60 2.01 -2.79
N THR A 629 -44.55 1.75 -2.00
CA THR A 629 -44.45 2.22 -0.61
C THR A 629 -44.55 3.74 -0.51
N LEU A 630 -43.97 4.48 -1.46
CA LEU A 630 -44.10 5.93 -1.53
C LEU A 630 -45.53 6.35 -1.90
N GLY A 631 -46.16 5.64 -2.84
CA GLY A 631 -47.55 5.86 -3.27
C GLY A 631 -48.57 5.68 -2.14
N GLU A 632 -48.47 4.56 -1.39
CA GLU A 632 -49.31 4.27 -0.22
C GLU A 632 -49.26 5.41 0.81
N TYR A 633 -48.06 5.95 1.06
CA TYR A 633 -47.88 7.10 1.95
C TYR A 633 -48.53 8.39 1.40
N ILE A 634 -48.41 8.65 0.10
CA ILE A 634 -49.00 9.83 -0.54
C ILE A 634 -50.54 9.76 -0.47
N GLU A 635 -51.11 8.59 -0.74
CA GLU A 635 -52.56 8.36 -0.61
C GLU A 635 -53.03 8.56 0.83
N GLU A 636 -52.31 8.02 1.81
CA GLU A 636 -52.64 8.18 3.23
C GLU A 636 -52.59 9.67 3.67
N MET A 637 -51.61 10.44 3.20
CA MET A 637 -51.50 11.87 3.51
C MET A 637 -52.59 12.69 2.82
N ASN A 638 -52.93 12.41 1.56
CA ASN A 638 -54.00 13.08 0.83
C ASN A 638 -55.38 12.81 1.43
N ILE A 639 -55.59 11.66 2.09
CA ILE A 639 -56.82 11.35 2.82
C ILE A 639 -56.88 12.12 4.16
N ARG A 640 -55.73 12.45 4.76
CA ARG A 640 -55.63 13.13 6.06
C ARG A 640 -55.63 14.67 5.95
N SER A 641 -55.26 15.23 4.79
CA SER A 641 -55.36 16.65 4.45
C SER A 641 -56.76 17.04 4.02
#